data_AF-A0A068VII9-F1
#
_entry.id   AF-A0A068VII9-F1
#
_cell.length_a   1.000
_cell.length_b   1.000
_cell.length_c   1.000
_cell.angle_alpha   90.00
_cell.angle_beta   90.00
_cell.angle_gamma   90.00
#
_symmetry.space_group_name_H-M   'P 1'
#
loop_
_entity.id
_entity.type
_entity.pdbx_description
1 polymer ?
#
loop_
_entity_poly.entity_id
_entity_poly.type
_entity_poly.pdbx_seq_one_letter_code
_entity_poly.pdbx_strand_id
1 'polypeptide(L)'
;MQTTYFLFAGALVLLHFIATSSASIIVANNHNNSASDLNALLAFKAAIFDPQRIISTNWSASTSVCNWIGITCNARHHRVAAIDLSYMGIAGTIPPQLGNLSFLVRLNVMNNSFHGHLPTELSRLRRLKYINLEGNNFEGELPSWLGALTALRFLSFRDNGFSGPLPQALFNLSSLQIIRFTNNSLSGYLPAHICDHLPQLQGLYLSLNNFEGEIPSGIGECSGLQFFSLSYNKFRGYIPKEFWNLTTLTLIALGGNDLTENSNAVQKVSNTYNAITGEIPKVIDNLYNLEILGMERANVTGIIPQEVGNLSKLEVFELDLNRLRGPIPLKLFNSSTVRVIALTENDLSGELPSTIGAFLPNLEELYLGGNEFTGTILTSISNASRLRMLDLDTNHFTGAIPHSLGNLRLLEQFDIWQNDFSEDSLSKELSFIISLSNCKHLTELWIDDNPLNGFIPKSIGNLSSSLESIIASNCGIISEIPSSIDVASGLEYLHYGYSTPIVHCDLKPSNILLDEDMVGHVCDFGIAKLLGDGESVVQTKTLATFGYIAPEYGLEGLVSTSCDVYSFGITLMETFTKRKPKDEMFTEELSLRRWVQDCLPDSVIQVIDVDLLHPEDGLVQTKINCISSVLQLGLSCTTDAPKERIDMKEVLRALQKIKLQFIKDITP
;
A
#
# COMPACT_ATOMS: atom_id res chain seq x y z
N MET A 1 -75.42 14.04 -5.03
CA MET A 1 -76.44 14.05 -3.96
C MET A 1 -75.78 14.70 -2.76
N GLN A 2 -75.98 15.99 -2.61
CA GLN A 2 -77.04 16.62 -1.80
C GLN A 2 -76.55 16.79 -0.34
N THR A 3 -75.96 17.93 0.01
CA THR A 3 -76.60 19.20 0.41
C THR A 3 -76.75 19.27 1.93
N THR A 4 -75.84 20.02 2.56
CA THR A 4 -76.20 21.00 3.59
C THR A 4 -75.15 22.12 3.61
N TYR A 5 -75.39 23.10 2.74
CA TYR A 5 -74.86 24.46 2.81
C TYR A 5 -75.75 25.29 3.75
N PHE A 6 -75.20 26.43 4.19
CA PHE A 6 -75.79 27.51 5.00
C PHE A 6 -75.67 27.35 6.51
N LEU A 7 -74.61 27.96 7.06
CA LEU A 7 -74.74 29.15 7.89
C LEU A 7 -73.39 29.90 7.99
N PHE A 8 -73.47 31.21 7.78
CA PHE A 8 -72.46 32.26 8.04
C PHE A 8 -71.35 32.57 7.02
N ALA A 9 -71.79 32.98 5.83
CA ALA A 9 -71.23 34.17 5.19
C ALA A 9 -71.60 35.40 6.04
N GLY A 10 -70.68 35.87 6.89
CA GLY A 10 -70.94 36.98 7.81
C GLY A 10 -69.77 37.38 8.72
N ALA A 11 -68.53 37.04 8.35
CA ALA A 11 -67.32 37.38 9.11
C ALA A 11 -66.26 38.07 8.24
N LEU A 12 -66.68 38.77 7.17
CA LEU A 12 -65.78 39.42 6.21
C LEU A 12 -65.81 40.95 6.25
N VAL A 13 -66.41 41.58 7.28
CA VAL A 13 -66.58 43.06 7.33
C VAL A 13 -66.17 43.70 8.67
N LEU A 14 -65.67 42.96 9.67
CA LEU A 14 -65.32 43.53 10.98
C LEU A 14 -63.88 43.23 11.47
N LEU A 15 -62.95 43.09 10.52
CA LEU A 15 -61.50 43.21 10.73
C LEU A 15 -60.86 44.22 9.76
N HIS A 16 -61.66 45.17 9.27
CA HIS A 16 -61.23 46.29 8.40
C HIS A 16 -61.09 47.63 9.13
N PHE A 17 -61.05 47.62 10.47
CA PHE A 17 -60.75 48.80 11.29
C PHE A 17 -59.71 48.42 12.37
N ILE A 18 -58.46 48.30 11.94
CA ILE A 18 -57.19 48.69 12.60
C ILE A 18 -56.10 48.20 11.63
N ALA A 19 -55.75 49.03 10.64
CA ALA A 19 -54.46 49.06 9.95
C ALA A 19 -54.50 50.04 8.75
N THR A 20 -54.84 51.32 8.98
CA THR A 20 -54.42 52.39 8.05
C THR A 20 -54.02 53.63 8.83
N SER A 21 -52.70 53.85 8.89
CA SER A 21 -51.95 55.12 8.99
C SER A 21 -50.61 54.73 9.61
N SER A 22 -49.49 54.75 8.90
CA SER A 22 -48.98 55.88 8.15
C SER A 22 -48.05 55.37 7.06
N ALA A 23 -48.21 55.91 5.85
CA ALA A 23 -47.12 56.01 4.92
C ALA A 23 -46.04 56.87 5.59
N SER A 24 -44.87 56.27 5.81
CA SER A 24 -43.63 57.04 5.94
C SER A 24 -42.80 56.71 4.72
N ILE A 25 -42.83 57.62 3.74
CA ILE A 25 -41.75 57.80 2.80
C ILE A 25 -40.52 58.11 3.66
N ILE A 26 -39.68 57.11 3.88
CA ILE A 26 -38.30 57.34 4.30
C ILE A 26 -37.48 57.22 3.03
N VAL A 27 -37.18 58.36 2.42
CA VAL A 27 -35.93 58.52 1.68
C VAL A 27 -34.83 58.34 2.73
N ALA A 28 -34.25 57.14 2.81
CA ALA A 28 -33.00 56.89 3.53
C ALA A 28 -31.92 56.57 2.51
N ASN A 29 -31.46 57.62 1.83
CA ASN A 29 -30.06 57.72 1.50
C ASN A 29 -29.29 57.82 2.83
N ASN A 30 -28.82 56.68 3.35
CA ASN A 30 -27.56 56.55 4.09
C ASN A 30 -27.27 55.06 4.39
N HIS A 31 -26.21 54.57 3.76
CA HIS A 31 -25.62 53.25 3.90
C HIS A 31 -25.24 52.90 5.36
N ASN A 32 -26.06 52.11 6.06
CA ASN A 32 -25.55 51.28 7.15
C ASN A 32 -24.98 49.98 6.56
N ASN A 33 -23.79 50.10 5.99
CA ASN A 33 -23.05 49.00 5.37
C ASN A 33 -22.80 47.81 6.32
N SER A 34 -22.84 48.01 7.64
CA SER A 34 -22.79 46.95 8.67
C SER A 34 -24.06 46.09 8.74
N ALA A 35 -25.24 46.65 8.45
CA ALA A 35 -26.50 45.88 8.43
C ALA A 35 -26.55 44.90 7.25
N SER A 36 -25.92 45.25 6.12
CA SER A 36 -25.78 44.36 4.97
C SER A 36 -24.95 43.12 5.30
N ASP A 37 -23.84 43.30 6.04
CA ASP A 37 -22.98 42.18 6.43
C ASP A 37 -23.69 41.24 7.41
N LEU A 38 -24.38 41.80 8.40
CA LEU A 38 -25.19 41.05 9.34
C LEU A 38 -26.24 40.19 8.64
N ASN A 39 -27.02 40.77 7.73
CA ASN A 39 -28.07 40.04 7.01
C ASN A 39 -27.50 38.93 6.13
N ALA A 40 -26.36 39.17 5.46
CA ALA A 40 -25.70 38.15 4.65
C ALA A 40 -25.20 36.97 5.49
N LEU A 41 -24.59 37.25 6.65
CA LEU A 41 -24.10 36.19 7.54
C LEU A 41 -25.24 35.45 8.27
N LEU A 42 -26.33 36.12 8.62
CA LEU A 42 -27.52 35.43 9.17
C LEU A 42 -28.20 34.53 8.12
N ALA A 43 -28.23 34.94 6.85
CA ALA A 43 -28.67 34.08 5.76
C ALA A 43 -27.73 32.88 5.60
N PHE A 44 -26.42 33.08 5.75
CA PHE A 44 -25.45 31.98 5.75
C PHE A 44 -25.64 31.02 6.91
N LYS A 45 -25.84 31.53 8.12
CA LYS A 45 -26.21 30.73 9.29
C LYS A 45 -27.47 29.89 9.05
N ALA A 46 -28.47 30.43 8.37
CA ALA A 46 -29.71 29.71 8.08
C ALA A 46 -29.55 28.63 7.00
N ALA A 47 -28.53 28.73 6.15
CA ALA A 47 -28.26 27.79 5.05
C ALA A 47 -27.37 26.61 5.47
N ILE A 48 -26.89 26.58 6.72
CA ILE A 48 -25.99 25.55 7.23
C ILE A 48 -26.62 24.76 8.38
N PHE A 49 -26.26 23.48 8.43
CA PHE A 49 -26.46 22.57 9.54
C PHE A 49 -25.17 22.48 10.35
N ASP A 50 -25.26 22.84 11.63
CA ASP A 50 -24.13 22.96 12.56
C ASP A 50 -24.34 22.01 13.75
N PRO A 51 -23.90 20.74 13.63
CA PRO A 51 -24.19 19.71 14.64
C PRO A 51 -23.49 19.99 15.97
N GLN A 52 -22.30 20.59 15.94
CA GLN A 52 -21.52 20.93 17.13
C GLN A 52 -22.00 22.23 17.80
N ARG A 53 -22.96 22.91 17.19
CA ARG A 53 -23.57 24.15 17.65
C ARG A 53 -22.59 25.32 17.82
N ILE A 54 -21.47 25.31 17.10
CA ILE A 54 -20.43 26.33 17.19
C ILE A 54 -20.94 27.66 16.63
N ILE A 55 -21.48 27.64 15.41
CA ILE A 55 -21.97 28.83 14.71
C ILE A 55 -23.35 29.22 15.23
N SER A 56 -24.21 28.23 15.47
CA SER A 56 -25.60 28.45 15.89
C SER A 56 -25.70 29.20 17.22
N THR A 57 -24.80 28.95 18.17
CA THR A 57 -24.75 29.64 19.46
C THR A 57 -23.95 30.94 19.43
N ASN A 58 -22.89 31.02 18.62
CA ASN A 58 -22.00 32.18 18.59
C ASN A 58 -22.52 33.34 17.72
N TRP A 59 -23.07 33.03 16.54
CA TRP A 59 -23.53 34.05 15.59
C TRP A 59 -24.89 34.59 16.02
N SER A 60 -24.89 35.67 16.80
CA SER A 60 -26.11 36.29 17.34
C SER A 60 -26.25 37.74 16.89
N ALA A 61 -27.46 38.14 16.50
CA ALA A 61 -27.78 39.53 16.15
C ALA A 61 -27.57 40.52 17.33
N SER A 62 -27.41 40.03 18.55
CA SER A 62 -27.10 40.84 19.73
C SER A 62 -25.62 41.22 19.89
N THR A 63 -24.72 40.60 19.10
CA THR A 63 -23.27 40.88 19.13
C THR A 63 -22.79 41.39 17.77
N SER A 64 -21.70 42.14 17.76
CA SER A 64 -21.08 42.59 16.51
C SER A 64 -20.60 41.39 15.68
N VAL A 65 -20.87 41.39 14.37
CA VAL A 65 -20.40 40.35 13.43
C VAL A 65 -18.89 40.16 13.45
N CYS A 66 -18.14 41.21 13.80
CA CYS A 66 -16.68 41.16 13.86
C CYS A 66 -16.15 40.36 15.06
N ASN A 67 -17.02 39.98 15.99
CA ASN A 67 -16.68 39.13 17.14
C ASN A 67 -17.14 37.68 16.93
N TRP A 68 -17.73 37.37 15.78
CA TRP A 68 -18.23 36.03 15.48
C TRP A 68 -17.08 35.11 15.09
N ILE A 69 -17.15 33.85 15.56
CA ILE A 69 -16.18 32.80 15.22
C ILE A 69 -16.11 32.67 13.69
N GLY A 70 -14.88 32.66 13.18
CA GLY A 70 -14.61 32.57 11.75
C GLY A 70 -14.78 33.87 10.97
N ILE A 71 -15.21 34.98 11.60
CA ILE A 71 -15.37 36.27 10.93
C ILE A 71 -14.24 37.22 11.29
N THR A 72 -13.59 37.78 10.28
CA THR A 72 -12.63 38.89 10.47
C THR A 72 -13.12 40.11 9.74
N CYS A 73 -13.17 41.25 10.43
CA CYS A 73 -13.50 42.54 9.84
C CYS A 73 -12.26 43.36 9.50
N ASN A 74 -12.35 44.17 8.46
CA ASN A 74 -11.35 45.17 8.14
C ASN A 74 -11.28 46.26 9.23
N ALA A 75 -10.06 46.62 9.67
CA ALA A 75 -9.84 47.59 10.74
C ALA A 75 -10.34 49.02 10.45
N ARG A 76 -10.33 49.45 9.17
CA ARG A 76 -10.70 50.82 8.78
C ARG A 76 -12.20 51.00 8.58
N HIS A 77 -12.87 49.98 8.05
CA HIS A 77 -14.28 50.09 7.65
C HIS A 77 -15.23 49.25 8.51
N HIS A 78 -14.69 48.39 9.37
CA HIS A 78 -15.46 47.42 10.19
C HIS A 78 -16.46 46.60 9.34
N ARG A 79 -16.04 46.25 8.13
CA ARG A 79 -16.75 45.39 7.19
C ARG A 79 -16.12 44.01 7.17
N VAL A 80 -16.92 42.98 6.96
CA VAL A 80 -16.44 41.60 6.87
C VAL A 80 -15.44 41.48 5.72
N ALA A 81 -14.24 41.03 6.05
CA ALA A 81 -13.09 40.92 5.16
C ALA A 81 -12.61 39.47 5.00
N ALA A 82 -12.84 38.59 5.98
CA ALA A 82 -12.60 37.17 5.84
C ALA A 82 -13.70 36.35 6.52
N ILE A 83 -14.04 35.24 5.88
CA ILE A 83 -14.79 34.13 6.46
C ILE A 83 -13.87 32.92 6.46
N ASP A 84 -13.64 32.33 7.62
CA ASP A 84 -12.88 31.10 7.80
C ASP A 84 -13.65 30.13 8.70
N LEU A 85 -14.26 29.13 8.07
CA LEU A 85 -15.05 28.09 8.70
C LEU A 85 -14.44 26.70 8.49
N SER A 86 -13.12 26.62 8.26
CA SER A 86 -12.48 25.34 7.95
C SER A 86 -12.53 24.36 9.12
N TYR A 87 -12.69 23.06 8.82
CA TYR A 87 -12.70 21.96 9.81
C TYR A 87 -13.74 22.10 10.93
N MET A 88 -14.90 22.72 10.65
CA MET A 88 -15.95 22.92 11.65
C MET A 88 -17.01 21.79 11.68
N GLY A 89 -16.93 20.83 10.76
CA GLY A 89 -17.90 19.73 10.67
C GLY A 89 -19.32 20.20 10.32
N ILE A 90 -19.42 21.30 9.58
CA ILE A 90 -20.71 21.90 9.17
C ILE A 90 -21.14 21.39 7.79
N ALA A 91 -22.44 21.25 7.59
CA ALA A 91 -23.04 20.86 6.31
C ALA A 91 -23.95 21.97 5.78
N GLY A 92 -24.25 22.00 4.49
CA GLY A 92 -25.18 22.99 3.92
C GLY A 92 -24.71 23.59 2.60
N THR A 93 -25.27 24.74 2.22
CA THR A 93 -24.94 25.39 0.94
C THR A 93 -24.40 26.80 1.16
N ILE A 94 -23.70 27.34 0.16
CA ILE A 94 -23.34 28.77 0.13
C ILE A 94 -24.56 29.54 -0.40
N PRO A 95 -25.20 30.42 0.39
CA PRO A 95 -26.37 31.14 -0.08
C PRO A 95 -26.00 32.35 -0.96
N PRO A 96 -26.87 32.77 -1.88
CA PRO A 96 -26.62 33.91 -2.78
C PRO A 96 -26.41 35.24 -2.03
N GLN A 97 -26.99 35.40 -0.84
CA GLN A 97 -26.82 36.60 -0.01
C GLN A 97 -25.37 36.83 0.41
N LEU A 98 -24.51 35.80 0.38
CA LEU A 98 -23.08 35.95 0.66
C LEU A 98 -22.41 36.90 -0.33
N GLY A 99 -22.94 37.03 -1.55
CA GLY A 99 -22.50 38.00 -2.55
C GLY A 99 -22.66 39.47 -2.14
N ASN A 100 -23.35 39.78 -1.04
CA ASN A 100 -23.49 41.14 -0.52
C ASN A 100 -22.32 41.57 0.38
N LEU A 101 -21.39 40.68 0.72
CA LEU A 101 -20.20 40.98 1.52
C LEU A 101 -19.10 41.66 0.68
N SER A 102 -19.37 42.87 0.19
CA SER A 102 -18.53 43.56 -0.81
C SER A 102 -17.07 43.85 -0.40
N PHE A 103 -16.71 43.66 0.88
CA PHE A 103 -15.35 43.80 1.41
C PHE A 103 -14.61 42.46 1.57
N LEU A 104 -15.26 41.33 1.25
CA LEU A 104 -14.69 40.00 1.43
C LEU A 104 -13.45 39.80 0.55
N VAL A 105 -12.35 39.43 1.20
CA VAL A 105 -11.04 39.15 0.61
C VAL A 105 -10.72 37.66 0.67
N ARG A 106 -11.18 36.96 1.71
CA ARG A 106 -10.93 35.54 1.95
C ARG A 106 -12.25 34.81 2.24
N LEU A 107 -12.49 33.74 1.52
CA LEU A 107 -13.53 32.76 1.80
C LEU A 107 -12.88 31.38 1.96
N ASN A 108 -12.95 30.81 3.16
CA ASN A 108 -12.42 29.49 3.46
C ASN A 108 -13.48 28.65 4.16
N VAL A 109 -13.87 27.53 3.55
CA VAL A 109 -14.81 26.53 4.11
C VAL A 109 -14.24 25.11 3.99
N MET A 110 -12.92 25.00 3.88
CA MET A 110 -12.17 23.74 3.70
C MET A 110 -12.56 22.66 4.73
N ASN A 111 -12.60 21.40 4.28
CA ASN A 111 -12.85 20.20 5.08
C ASN A 111 -14.12 20.30 5.92
N ASN A 112 -15.25 20.33 5.22
CA ASN A 112 -16.61 20.34 5.77
C ASN A 112 -17.52 19.47 4.88
N SER A 113 -18.84 19.57 5.03
CA SER A 113 -19.83 18.87 4.21
C SER A 113 -20.71 19.85 3.43
N PHE A 114 -20.12 20.92 2.90
CA PHE A 114 -20.85 21.81 1.99
C PHE A 114 -21.14 21.11 0.66
N HIS A 115 -22.29 21.40 0.07
CA HIS A 115 -22.77 20.73 -1.14
C HIS A 115 -23.55 21.68 -2.06
N GLY A 116 -23.96 21.18 -3.22
CA GLY A 116 -24.69 21.94 -4.23
C GLY A 116 -23.80 22.83 -5.09
N HIS A 117 -24.40 23.78 -5.80
CA HIS A 117 -23.73 24.65 -6.78
C HIS A 117 -23.32 26.00 -6.17
N LEU A 118 -22.29 26.62 -6.73
CA LEU A 118 -21.86 27.97 -6.32
C LEU A 118 -22.79 29.06 -6.87
N PRO A 119 -23.35 29.95 -6.01
CA PRO A 119 -24.31 30.96 -6.46
C PRO A 119 -23.66 32.08 -7.28
N THR A 120 -24.38 32.55 -8.32
CA THR A 120 -23.88 33.57 -9.26
C THR A 120 -23.58 34.93 -8.63
N GLU A 121 -24.21 35.23 -7.50
CA GLU A 121 -24.04 36.45 -6.74
C GLU A 121 -22.63 36.62 -6.17
N LEU A 122 -21.86 35.54 -6.02
CA LEU A 122 -20.45 35.61 -5.62
C LEU A 122 -19.60 36.41 -6.62
N SER A 123 -20.06 36.55 -7.88
CA SER A 123 -19.44 37.43 -8.89
C SER A 123 -19.34 38.90 -8.48
N ARG A 124 -20.11 39.34 -7.47
CA ARG A 124 -20.07 40.70 -6.91
C ARG A 124 -18.86 40.93 -5.99
N LEU A 125 -18.22 39.88 -5.52
CA LEU A 125 -17.15 39.93 -4.51
C LEU A 125 -15.78 40.24 -5.14
N ARG A 126 -15.68 41.38 -5.83
CA ARG A 126 -14.51 41.80 -6.64
C ARG A 126 -13.21 42.00 -5.86
N ARG A 127 -13.25 41.91 -4.53
CA ARG A 127 -12.08 42.01 -3.64
C ARG A 127 -11.53 40.65 -3.21
N LEU A 128 -12.21 39.55 -3.56
CA LEU A 128 -11.75 38.21 -3.24
C LEU A 128 -10.37 37.98 -3.84
N LYS A 129 -9.45 37.54 -2.97
CA LYS A 129 -8.09 37.13 -3.31
C LYS A 129 -7.86 35.65 -3.05
N TYR A 130 -8.63 35.07 -2.13
CA TYR A 130 -8.46 33.71 -1.65
C TYR A 130 -9.81 33.03 -1.54
N ILE A 131 -9.98 31.93 -2.27
CA ILE A 131 -11.12 31.04 -2.13
C ILE A 131 -10.59 29.62 -1.91
N ASN A 132 -11.03 28.98 -0.83
CA ASN A 132 -10.70 27.60 -0.51
C ASN A 132 -11.97 26.83 -0.12
N LEU A 133 -12.35 25.89 -0.97
CA LEU A 133 -13.51 25.01 -0.85
C LEU A 133 -13.09 23.53 -0.71
N GLU A 134 -11.80 23.27 -0.50
CA GLU A 134 -11.22 21.92 -0.51
C GLU A 134 -11.94 20.95 0.44
N GLY A 135 -12.07 19.69 0.05
CA GLY A 135 -12.64 18.64 0.90
C GLY A 135 -14.09 18.89 1.28
N ASN A 136 -14.95 19.03 0.28
CA ASN A 136 -16.39 19.21 0.43
C ASN A 136 -17.15 18.38 -0.63
N ASN A 137 -18.46 18.55 -0.73
CA ASN A 137 -19.35 17.86 -1.64
C ASN A 137 -19.97 18.82 -2.68
N PHE A 138 -19.28 19.90 -3.07
CA PHE A 138 -19.77 20.80 -4.12
C PHE A 138 -19.83 20.06 -5.46
N GLU A 139 -20.82 20.39 -6.29
CA GLU A 139 -21.09 19.70 -7.56
C GLU A 139 -21.45 20.67 -8.68
N GLY A 140 -21.54 20.13 -9.90
CA GLY A 140 -21.86 20.87 -11.12
C GLY A 140 -20.65 21.51 -11.79
N GLU A 141 -20.90 22.36 -12.78
CA GLU A 141 -19.85 23.03 -13.54
C GLU A 141 -19.21 24.20 -12.80
N LEU A 142 -17.93 24.44 -13.08
CA LEU A 142 -17.23 25.65 -12.65
C LEU A 142 -17.85 26.90 -13.28
N PRO A 143 -18.37 27.86 -12.49
CA PRO A 143 -19.08 28.97 -13.08
C PRO A 143 -18.17 29.97 -13.82
N SER A 144 -18.61 30.41 -15.01
CA SER A 144 -17.89 31.40 -15.83
C SER A 144 -17.69 32.75 -15.13
N TRP A 145 -18.52 33.08 -14.15
CA TRP A 145 -18.38 34.31 -13.37
C TRP A 145 -17.13 34.34 -12.50
N LEU A 146 -16.40 33.24 -12.32
CA LEU A 146 -15.09 33.26 -11.64
C LEU A 146 -14.11 34.25 -12.30
N GLY A 147 -14.20 34.42 -13.62
CA GLY A 147 -13.42 35.43 -14.35
C GLY A 147 -13.73 36.89 -13.98
N ALA A 148 -14.83 37.13 -13.24
CA ALA A 148 -15.18 38.44 -12.71
C ALA A 148 -14.30 38.84 -11.51
N LEU A 149 -13.65 37.88 -10.85
CA LEU A 149 -12.89 38.08 -9.62
C LEU A 149 -11.42 38.41 -9.93
N THR A 150 -11.19 39.56 -10.56
CA THR A 150 -9.86 39.93 -11.11
C THR A 150 -8.73 40.09 -10.07
N ALA A 151 -9.07 40.18 -8.77
CA ALA A 151 -8.10 40.25 -7.67
C ALA A 151 -7.69 38.87 -7.14
N LEU A 152 -8.27 37.78 -7.65
CA LEU A 152 -8.06 36.42 -7.16
C LEU A 152 -6.60 35.99 -7.35
N ARG A 153 -6.02 35.39 -6.32
CA ARG A 153 -4.63 34.90 -6.28
C ARG A 153 -4.55 33.41 -5.99
N PHE A 154 -5.42 32.93 -5.10
CA PHE A 154 -5.47 31.54 -4.68
C PHE A 154 -6.88 30.99 -4.87
N LEU A 155 -6.98 29.87 -5.57
CA LEU A 155 -8.22 29.17 -5.83
C LEU A 155 -8.02 27.66 -5.62
N SER A 156 -8.60 27.11 -4.55
CA SER A 156 -8.58 25.67 -4.27
C SER A 156 -9.99 25.11 -4.17
N PHE A 157 -10.36 24.24 -5.11
CA PHE A 157 -11.59 23.45 -5.12
C PHE A 157 -11.29 21.94 -5.12
N ARG A 158 -10.12 21.56 -4.62
CA ARG A 158 -9.67 20.17 -4.53
C ARG A 158 -10.67 19.28 -3.76
N ASP A 159 -10.71 17.99 -4.07
CA ASP A 159 -11.51 16.99 -3.35
C ASP A 159 -12.99 17.41 -3.26
N ASN A 160 -13.65 17.51 -4.42
CA ASN A 160 -15.07 17.85 -4.58
C ASN A 160 -15.67 17.07 -5.77
N GLY A 161 -16.94 17.34 -6.12
CA GLY A 161 -17.66 16.74 -7.24
C GLY A 161 -17.83 17.67 -8.45
N PHE A 162 -16.96 18.66 -8.66
CA PHE A 162 -17.07 19.56 -9.82
C PHE A 162 -16.85 18.78 -11.13
N SER A 163 -17.57 19.15 -12.18
CA SER A 163 -17.53 18.49 -13.47
C SER A 163 -17.51 19.46 -14.65
N GLY A 164 -17.37 18.94 -15.87
CA GLY A 164 -17.33 19.76 -17.08
C GLY A 164 -16.01 20.52 -17.28
N PRO A 165 -15.93 21.38 -18.31
CA PRO A 165 -14.69 22.05 -18.67
C PRO A 165 -14.34 23.24 -17.77
N LEU A 166 -13.05 23.60 -17.73
CA LEU A 166 -12.62 24.86 -17.13
C LEU A 166 -13.20 26.04 -17.93
N PRO A 167 -13.88 27.01 -17.29
CA PRO A 167 -14.45 28.14 -18.00
C PRO A 167 -13.34 29.03 -18.55
N GLN A 168 -13.44 29.43 -19.84
CA GLN A 168 -12.42 30.26 -20.50
C GLN A 168 -12.11 31.56 -19.72
N ALA A 169 -13.12 32.12 -19.04
CA ALA A 169 -12.99 33.32 -18.22
C ALA A 169 -12.01 33.17 -17.03
N LEU A 170 -11.71 31.95 -16.57
CA LEU A 170 -10.70 31.68 -15.55
C LEU A 170 -9.31 32.08 -16.05
N PHE A 171 -9.04 31.83 -17.33
CA PHE A 171 -7.80 32.20 -18.03
C PHE A 171 -7.81 33.65 -18.49
N ASN A 172 -8.41 34.56 -17.72
CA ASN A 172 -8.26 36.01 -17.88
C ASN A 172 -7.84 36.68 -16.56
N LEU A 173 -7.53 35.88 -15.54
CA LEU A 173 -7.23 36.34 -14.18
C LEU A 173 -5.72 36.55 -14.00
N SER A 174 -5.19 37.68 -14.46
CA SER A 174 -3.75 37.96 -14.42
C SER A 174 -3.11 38.01 -13.03
N SER A 175 -3.91 38.09 -11.97
CA SER A 175 -3.45 38.04 -10.56
C SER A 175 -3.36 36.62 -10.00
N LEU A 176 -3.84 35.61 -10.71
CA LEU A 176 -3.96 34.24 -10.21
C LEU A 176 -2.58 33.59 -10.14
N GLN A 177 -2.29 33.00 -8.98
CA GLN A 177 -0.97 32.42 -8.66
C GLN A 177 -1.07 30.91 -8.46
N ILE A 178 -2.12 30.44 -7.78
CA ILE A 178 -2.30 29.02 -7.46
C ILE A 178 -3.70 28.58 -7.85
N ILE A 179 -3.77 27.52 -8.66
CA ILE A 179 -5.00 26.81 -9.05
C ILE A 179 -4.89 25.37 -8.56
N ARG A 180 -5.81 24.95 -7.67
CA ARG A 180 -5.86 23.59 -7.11
C ARG A 180 -7.24 22.98 -7.33
N PHE A 181 -7.33 22.11 -8.32
CA PHE A 181 -8.56 21.39 -8.68
C PHE A 181 -8.38 19.87 -8.66
N THR A 182 -7.33 19.38 -8.00
CA THR A 182 -7.06 17.95 -7.84
C THR A 182 -8.29 17.19 -7.34
N ASN A 183 -8.50 15.97 -7.86
CA ASN A 183 -9.55 15.05 -7.42
C ASN A 183 -10.96 15.64 -7.55
N ASN A 184 -11.38 15.81 -8.80
CA ASN A 184 -12.72 16.20 -9.22
C ASN A 184 -13.10 15.40 -10.48
N SER A 185 -14.20 15.74 -11.13
CA SER A 185 -14.63 15.17 -12.43
C SER A 185 -14.49 16.18 -13.58
N LEU A 186 -13.59 17.16 -13.48
CA LEU A 186 -13.38 18.18 -14.51
C LEU A 186 -12.83 17.58 -15.79
N SER A 187 -13.16 18.16 -16.94
CA SER A 187 -12.81 17.63 -18.26
C SER A 187 -12.41 18.72 -19.25
N GLY A 188 -12.25 18.37 -20.53
CA GLY A 188 -11.88 19.30 -21.59
C GLY A 188 -10.38 19.53 -21.70
N TYR A 189 -10.00 20.66 -22.27
CA TYR A 189 -8.63 20.94 -22.74
C TYR A 189 -8.01 22.14 -22.01
N LEU A 190 -6.68 22.13 -21.87
CA LEU A 190 -5.93 23.30 -21.44
C LEU A 190 -5.75 24.29 -22.62
N PRO A 191 -5.91 25.61 -22.42
CA PRO A 191 -5.67 26.59 -23.47
C PRO A 191 -4.21 26.62 -23.93
N ALA A 192 -3.99 26.75 -25.25
CA ALA A 192 -2.65 26.79 -25.84
C ALA A 192 -1.73 27.89 -25.25
N HIS A 193 -2.31 29.05 -24.94
CA HIS A 193 -1.62 30.25 -24.45
C HIS A 193 -2.04 30.59 -23.01
N ILE A 194 -1.93 29.60 -22.12
CA ILE A 194 -2.35 29.74 -20.71
C ILE A 194 -1.57 30.84 -19.97
N CYS A 195 -0.27 30.95 -20.24
CA CYS A 195 0.65 31.85 -19.53
C CYS A 195 0.56 33.31 -20.00
N ASP A 196 0.14 33.56 -21.25
CA ASP A 196 -0.18 34.91 -21.74
C ASP A 196 -1.24 35.60 -20.85
N HIS A 197 -2.17 34.80 -20.33
CA HIS A 197 -3.29 35.30 -19.54
C HIS A 197 -3.09 35.15 -18.04
N LEU A 198 -2.23 34.21 -17.62
CA LEU A 198 -1.90 33.92 -16.22
C LEU A 198 -0.39 34.13 -15.95
N PRO A 199 0.16 35.34 -16.15
CA PRO A 199 1.60 35.60 -16.06
C PRO A 199 2.18 35.45 -14.63
N GLN A 200 1.32 35.39 -13.60
CA GLN A 200 1.73 35.20 -12.21
C GLN A 200 1.57 33.76 -11.72
N LEU A 201 1.23 32.82 -12.60
CA LEU A 201 0.98 31.43 -12.22
C LEU A 201 2.24 30.78 -11.65
N GLN A 202 2.11 30.27 -10.43
CA GLN A 202 3.15 29.57 -9.68
C GLN A 202 2.81 28.09 -9.48
N GLY A 203 1.51 27.75 -9.46
CA GLY A 203 1.08 26.38 -9.18
C GLY A 203 -0.19 26.02 -9.94
N LEU A 204 -0.12 24.92 -10.69
CA LEU A 204 -1.25 24.32 -11.39
C LEU A 204 -1.37 22.86 -10.99
N TYR A 205 -2.42 22.54 -10.22
CA TYR A 205 -2.70 21.20 -9.72
C TYR A 205 -4.07 20.73 -10.23
N LEU A 206 -4.05 19.84 -11.21
CA LEU A 206 -5.23 19.32 -11.92
C LEU A 206 -5.30 17.79 -11.88
N SER A 207 -4.44 17.12 -11.10
CA SER A 207 -4.38 15.66 -11.02
C SER A 207 -5.71 15.01 -10.63
N LEU A 208 -5.92 13.75 -10.99
CA LEU A 208 -7.15 13.00 -10.69
C LEU A 208 -8.39 13.71 -11.23
N ASN A 209 -8.44 13.90 -12.54
CA ASN A 209 -9.57 14.48 -13.28
C ASN A 209 -9.73 13.78 -14.65
N ASN A 210 -10.56 14.34 -15.53
CA ASN A 210 -10.83 13.83 -16.88
C ASN A 210 -10.32 14.78 -17.98
N PHE A 211 -9.27 15.58 -17.72
CA PHE A 211 -8.69 16.46 -18.75
C PHE A 211 -8.09 15.65 -19.90
N GLU A 212 -8.23 16.15 -21.13
CA GLU A 212 -7.81 15.46 -22.35
C GLU A 212 -7.04 16.38 -23.30
N GLY A 213 -6.45 15.78 -24.34
CA GLY A 213 -5.66 16.48 -25.35
C GLY A 213 -4.19 16.59 -24.96
N GLU A 214 -3.46 17.49 -25.63
CA GLU A 214 -2.01 17.65 -25.43
C GLU A 214 -1.71 18.67 -24.33
N ILE A 215 -0.56 18.51 -23.67
CA ILE A 215 -0.02 19.55 -22.79
C ILE A 215 0.37 20.74 -23.69
N PRO A 216 -0.22 21.94 -23.51
CA PRO A 216 -0.03 23.06 -24.43
C PRO A 216 1.41 23.59 -24.36
N SER A 217 2.02 23.85 -25.52
CA SER A 217 3.41 24.36 -25.60
C SER A 217 3.60 25.70 -24.89
N GLY A 218 2.58 26.55 -24.83
CA GLY A 218 2.61 27.82 -24.10
C GLY A 218 2.85 27.65 -22.60
N ILE A 219 2.77 26.45 -22.03
CA ILE A 219 3.16 26.21 -20.63
C ILE A 219 4.63 26.58 -20.37
N GLY A 220 5.51 26.45 -21.37
CA GLY A 220 6.91 26.83 -21.30
C GLY A 220 7.14 28.34 -21.13
N GLU A 221 6.09 29.16 -21.28
CA GLU A 221 6.14 30.61 -21.07
C GLU A 221 5.80 31.01 -19.62
N CYS A 222 5.32 30.07 -18.80
CA CYS A 222 5.02 30.31 -17.39
C CYS A 222 6.31 30.35 -16.55
N SER A 223 7.11 31.40 -16.74
CA SER A 223 8.41 31.61 -16.08
C SER A 223 8.38 31.66 -14.55
N GLY A 224 7.20 31.78 -13.93
CA GLY A 224 7.02 31.73 -12.48
C GLY A 224 6.55 30.37 -11.94
N LEU A 225 6.33 29.38 -12.80
CA LEU A 225 5.72 28.09 -12.44
C LEU A 225 6.69 27.26 -11.59
N GLN A 226 6.23 26.85 -10.41
CA GLN A 226 6.97 26.05 -9.46
C GLN A 226 6.37 24.64 -9.35
N PHE A 227 5.04 24.55 -9.31
CA PHE A 227 4.34 23.30 -9.12
C PHE A 227 3.46 22.98 -10.32
N PHE A 228 3.73 21.85 -10.97
CA PHE A 228 2.97 21.40 -12.12
C PHE A 228 2.54 19.95 -11.92
N SER A 229 1.24 19.75 -11.67
CA SER A 229 0.69 18.45 -11.29
C SER A 229 -0.56 18.15 -12.13
N LEU A 230 -0.43 17.21 -13.06
CA LEU A 230 -1.46 16.76 -14.00
C LEU A 230 -1.72 15.24 -13.94
N SER A 231 -1.14 14.52 -12.96
CA SER A 231 -1.21 13.06 -12.90
C SER A 231 -2.64 12.51 -12.95
N TYR A 232 -2.82 11.31 -13.51
CA TYR A 232 -4.11 10.62 -13.61
C TYR A 232 -5.19 11.47 -14.30
N ASN A 233 -4.92 11.80 -15.56
CA ASN A 233 -5.84 12.43 -16.50
C ASN A 233 -5.81 11.64 -17.83
N LYS A 234 -6.26 12.25 -18.92
CA LYS A 234 -6.23 11.68 -20.28
C LYS A 234 -5.36 12.53 -21.22
N PHE A 235 -4.35 13.20 -20.67
CA PHE A 235 -3.40 13.93 -21.50
C PHE A 235 -2.64 12.97 -22.40
N ARG A 236 -2.38 13.40 -23.63
CA ARG A 236 -1.69 12.63 -24.66
C ARG A 236 -0.59 13.43 -25.34
N GLY A 237 0.26 12.76 -26.14
CA GLY A 237 1.33 13.42 -26.87
C GLY A 237 2.51 13.79 -25.96
N TYR A 238 3.42 14.62 -26.45
CA TYR A 238 4.70 14.87 -25.78
C TYR A 238 4.63 16.00 -24.76
N ILE A 239 5.56 15.96 -23.79
CA ILE A 239 5.87 17.11 -22.94
C ILE A 239 6.60 18.17 -23.81
N PRO A 240 6.07 19.41 -23.93
CA PRO A 240 6.67 20.44 -24.77
C PRO A 240 8.13 20.71 -24.41
N LYS A 241 9.01 20.86 -25.40
CA LYS A 241 10.47 21.04 -25.15
C LYS A 241 10.77 22.27 -24.29
N GLU A 242 9.96 23.33 -24.42
CA GLU A 242 10.09 24.58 -23.68
C GLU A 242 9.84 24.40 -22.17
N PHE A 243 9.04 23.40 -21.79
CA PHE A 243 8.75 23.06 -20.39
C PHE A 243 10.02 22.72 -19.60
N TRP A 244 10.97 22.00 -20.23
CA TRP A 244 12.22 21.58 -19.61
C TRP A 244 13.21 22.73 -19.35
N ASN A 245 12.88 23.95 -19.76
CA ASN A 245 13.68 25.15 -19.47
C ASN A 245 13.09 26.01 -18.33
N LEU A 246 11.98 25.57 -17.70
CA LEU A 246 11.36 26.28 -16.58
C LEU A 246 12.15 26.07 -15.28
N THR A 247 13.23 26.82 -15.11
CA THR A 247 14.17 26.69 -13.97
C THR A 247 13.52 26.94 -12.60
N THR A 248 12.31 27.47 -12.54
CA THR A 248 11.54 27.69 -11.32
C THR A 248 10.82 26.44 -10.82
N LEU A 249 10.70 25.39 -11.64
CA LEU A 249 10.01 24.16 -11.27
C LEU A 249 10.68 23.47 -10.08
N THR A 250 9.86 23.10 -9.11
CA THR A 250 10.22 22.32 -7.92
C THR A 250 9.51 20.97 -7.91
N LEU A 251 8.30 20.89 -8.49
CA LEU A 251 7.51 19.67 -8.58
C LEU A 251 6.94 19.49 -9.98
N ILE A 252 7.22 18.33 -10.56
CA ILE A 252 6.59 17.81 -11.77
C ILE A 252 5.90 16.50 -11.41
N ALA A 253 4.59 16.42 -11.63
CA ALA A 253 3.81 15.19 -11.44
C ALA A 253 2.88 15.00 -12.64
N LEU A 254 3.21 14.06 -13.53
CA LEU A 254 2.55 13.85 -14.81
C LEU A 254 2.09 12.41 -15.05
N GLY A 255 2.28 11.53 -14.07
CA GLY A 255 1.99 10.11 -14.21
C GLY A 255 0.54 9.76 -14.52
N GLY A 256 0.28 8.53 -14.94
CA GLY A 256 -1.07 8.05 -15.30
C GLY A 256 -1.70 8.79 -16.49
N ASN A 257 -0.89 9.34 -17.40
CA ASN A 257 -1.29 9.95 -18.67
C ASN A 257 -0.65 9.17 -19.84
N ASP A 258 -1.08 9.40 -21.09
CA ASP A 258 -0.50 8.73 -22.27
C ASP A 258 0.50 9.65 -22.99
N LEU A 259 1.65 9.92 -22.37
CA LEU A 259 2.58 10.96 -22.84
C LEU A 259 3.51 10.49 -23.97
N THR A 260 2.95 9.80 -24.97
CA THR A 260 3.70 9.23 -26.11
C THR A 260 3.17 9.60 -27.49
N GLU A 261 3.94 9.21 -28.51
CA GLU A 261 3.65 9.47 -29.92
C GLU A 261 2.29 8.93 -30.33
N ASN A 262 1.47 9.81 -30.91
CA ASN A 262 0.14 9.46 -31.40
C ASN A 262 0.26 8.53 -32.61
N SER A 263 0.02 7.23 -32.41
CA SER A 263 0.01 6.20 -33.48
C SER A 263 -1.05 6.45 -34.56
N ASN A 264 -1.97 7.42 -34.37
CA ASN A 264 -2.95 7.82 -35.37
C ASN A 264 -2.54 9.05 -36.22
N ALA A 265 -1.33 9.58 -36.06
CA ALA A 265 -0.77 10.59 -36.98
C ALA A 265 -0.13 9.95 -38.21
N VAL A 266 -0.89 9.10 -38.91
CA VAL A 266 -0.55 8.71 -40.28
C VAL A 266 -0.47 10.00 -41.12
N GLN A 267 0.72 10.30 -41.65
CA GLN A 267 1.00 11.38 -42.60
C GLN A 267 0.78 12.82 -42.10
N LYS A 268 1.70 13.33 -41.27
CA LYS A 268 2.05 14.76 -41.33
C LYS A 268 3.55 14.92 -41.57
N VAL A 269 3.86 14.81 -42.87
CA VAL A 269 5.05 15.28 -43.61
C VAL A 269 6.18 15.86 -42.75
N SER A 270 7.31 15.15 -42.81
CA SER A 270 8.66 15.63 -42.55
C SER A 270 8.89 17.09 -42.98
N ASN A 271 9.19 17.97 -42.02
CA ASN A 271 10.33 18.91 -42.07
C ASN A 271 10.23 19.96 -40.96
N THR A 272 10.52 19.57 -39.72
CA THR A 272 11.28 20.38 -38.76
C THR A 272 11.82 19.46 -37.68
N TYR A 273 13.14 19.46 -37.52
CA TYR A 273 13.90 18.67 -36.57
C TYR A 273 13.43 18.87 -35.11
N ASN A 274 13.53 17.78 -34.32
CA ASN A 274 13.41 17.71 -32.85
C ASN A 274 12.01 17.49 -32.26
N ALA A 275 11.23 16.54 -32.79
CA ALA A 275 10.26 15.86 -31.95
C ALA A 275 11.05 14.95 -31.01
N ILE A 276 11.26 15.38 -29.77
CA ILE A 276 11.81 14.52 -28.71
C ILE A 276 10.80 13.39 -28.58
N THR A 277 11.27 12.17 -28.75
CA THR A 277 10.58 10.91 -28.46
C THR A 277 10.00 10.96 -27.04
N GLY A 278 9.21 9.99 -26.60
CA GLY A 278 8.70 9.97 -25.20
C GLY A 278 9.81 9.79 -24.15
N GLU A 279 11.01 10.31 -24.38
CA GLU A 279 12.23 10.20 -23.60
C GLU A 279 12.43 11.41 -22.70
N ILE A 280 13.13 11.19 -21.59
CA ILE A 280 13.57 12.26 -20.70
C ILE A 280 14.71 13.01 -21.42
N PRO A 281 14.56 14.33 -21.69
CA PRO A 281 15.56 15.04 -22.45
C PRO A 281 16.78 15.37 -21.60
N LYS A 282 17.95 15.43 -22.23
CA LYS A 282 19.22 15.79 -21.56
C LYS A 282 19.19 17.17 -20.90
N VAL A 283 18.40 18.10 -21.45
CA VAL A 283 18.24 19.46 -20.90
C VAL A 283 17.46 19.48 -19.58
N ILE A 284 17.06 18.33 -19.03
CA ILE A 284 16.42 18.24 -17.72
C ILE A 284 17.29 18.85 -16.61
N ASP A 285 18.62 18.88 -16.77
CA ASP A 285 19.54 19.52 -15.83
C ASP A 285 19.37 21.05 -15.71
N ASN A 286 18.64 21.68 -16.63
CA ASN A 286 18.20 23.07 -16.46
C ASN A 286 17.23 23.24 -15.27
N LEU A 287 16.56 22.16 -14.86
CA LEU A 287 15.61 22.16 -13.74
C LEU A 287 16.34 21.99 -12.40
N TYR A 288 17.41 22.74 -12.16
CA TYR A 288 18.27 22.61 -10.97
C TYR A 288 17.55 22.89 -9.62
N ASN A 289 16.32 23.40 -9.64
CA ASN A 289 15.47 23.58 -8.46
C ASN A 289 14.50 22.40 -8.23
N LEU A 290 14.49 21.39 -9.10
CA LEU A 290 13.55 20.29 -9.04
C LEU A 290 13.81 19.43 -7.81
N GLU A 291 12.76 19.24 -7.02
CA GLU A 291 12.74 18.42 -5.80
C GLU A 291 12.00 17.11 -6.05
N ILE A 292 10.94 17.13 -6.87
CA ILE A 292 10.09 15.97 -7.16
C ILE A 292 9.89 15.85 -8.67
N LEU A 293 10.24 14.68 -9.22
CA LEU A 293 9.89 14.27 -10.57
C LEU A 293 9.09 12.96 -10.52
N GLY A 294 7.77 13.04 -10.75
CA GLY A 294 6.87 11.91 -10.86
C GLY A 294 6.28 11.80 -12.27
N MET A 295 6.58 10.71 -12.96
CA MET A 295 5.98 10.36 -14.26
C MET A 295 5.65 8.87 -14.32
N GLU A 296 5.14 8.32 -13.22
CA GLU A 296 4.70 6.93 -13.09
C GLU A 296 3.61 6.60 -14.12
N ARG A 297 3.67 5.46 -14.81
CA ARG A 297 2.64 5.07 -15.80
C ARG A 297 2.34 6.16 -16.84
N ALA A 298 3.38 6.88 -17.29
CA ALA A 298 3.27 7.92 -18.32
C ALA A 298 3.68 7.43 -19.72
N ASN A 299 4.00 6.13 -19.85
CA ASN A 299 4.49 5.48 -21.06
C ASN A 299 5.83 6.09 -21.55
N VAL A 300 6.64 6.61 -20.62
CA VAL A 300 7.98 7.16 -20.90
C VAL A 300 8.89 6.06 -21.46
N THR A 301 9.68 6.38 -22.47
CA THR A 301 10.55 5.45 -23.19
C THR A 301 12.01 5.89 -23.15
N GLY A 302 12.91 5.06 -23.67
CA GLY A 302 14.33 5.40 -23.82
C GLY A 302 15.11 5.20 -22.53
N ILE A 303 16.18 5.96 -22.34
CA ILE A 303 17.09 5.80 -21.20
C ILE A 303 16.92 6.94 -20.19
N ILE A 304 17.28 6.71 -18.94
CA ILE A 304 17.43 7.78 -17.96
C ILE A 304 18.75 8.53 -18.27
N PRO A 305 18.73 9.80 -18.69
CA PRO A 305 19.94 10.52 -19.07
C PRO A 305 20.82 10.82 -17.85
N GLN A 306 22.15 10.82 -18.02
CA GLN A 306 23.12 11.10 -16.96
C GLN A 306 22.92 12.49 -16.31
N GLU A 307 22.29 13.41 -17.04
CA GLU A 307 21.98 14.78 -16.64
C GLU A 307 20.98 14.83 -15.47
N VAL A 308 20.15 13.80 -15.27
CA VAL A 308 19.29 13.66 -14.06
C VAL A 308 20.15 13.70 -12.78
N GLY A 309 21.35 13.12 -12.82
CA GLY A 309 22.27 13.16 -11.67
C GLY A 309 22.86 14.54 -11.37
N ASN A 310 22.64 15.56 -12.20
CA ASN A 310 23.02 16.94 -11.92
C ASN A 310 21.95 17.72 -11.13
N LEU A 311 20.77 17.12 -10.89
CA LEU A 311 19.66 17.74 -10.15
C LEU A 311 19.93 17.74 -8.65
N SER A 312 20.69 18.74 -8.18
CA SER A 312 21.21 18.79 -6.81
C SER A 312 20.18 18.97 -5.71
N LYS A 313 18.90 19.21 -6.04
CA LYS A 313 17.80 19.33 -5.09
C LYS A 313 16.82 18.17 -5.16
N LEU A 314 17.02 17.21 -6.06
CA LEU A 314 16.09 16.11 -6.28
C LEU A 314 16.02 15.26 -5.01
N GLU A 315 14.81 15.12 -4.47
CA GLU A 315 14.50 14.29 -3.31
C GLU A 315 13.73 13.03 -3.73
N VAL A 316 12.77 13.19 -4.65
CA VAL A 316 11.87 12.12 -5.09
C VAL A 316 11.96 11.96 -6.60
N PHE A 317 12.27 10.74 -7.04
CA PHE A 317 12.40 10.36 -8.44
C PHE A 317 11.56 9.11 -8.71
N GLU A 318 10.37 9.31 -9.28
CA GLU A 318 9.35 8.28 -9.50
C GLU A 318 9.05 8.14 -10.99
N LEU A 319 9.43 6.99 -11.57
CA LEU A 319 9.21 6.65 -12.99
C LEU A 319 8.71 5.21 -13.15
N ASP A 320 7.99 4.68 -12.16
CA ASP A 320 7.45 3.33 -12.18
C ASP A 320 6.51 3.10 -13.37
N LEU A 321 6.33 1.84 -13.78
CA LEU A 321 5.34 1.41 -14.77
C LEU A 321 5.53 2.12 -16.13
N ASN A 322 6.77 2.25 -16.60
CA ASN A 322 7.11 2.86 -17.88
C ASN A 322 7.82 1.85 -18.81
N ARG A 323 8.46 2.33 -19.88
CA ARG A 323 9.23 1.52 -20.85
C ARG A 323 10.66 2.03 -20.95
N LEU A 324 11.23 2.40 -19.79
CA LEU A 324 12.60 2.86 -19.70
C LEU A 324 13.54 1.66 -19.81
N ARG A 325 14.68 1.86 -20.48
CA ARG A 325 15.68 0.82 -20.72
C ARG A 325 17.08 1.27 -20.34
N GLY A 326 17.99 0.30 -20.27
CA GLY A 326 19.41 0.55 -19.99
C GLY A 326 19.69 0.84 -18.51
N PRO A 327 20.92 1.25 -18.16
CA PRO A 327 21.32 1.41 -16.77
C PRO A 327 20.85 2.71 -16.14
N ILE A 328 20.63 2.65 -14.83
CA ILE A 328 20.48 3.84 -14.00
C ILE A 328 21.82 4.60 -14.00
N PRO A 329 21.84 5.91 -14.31
CA PRO A 329 23.08 6.66 -14.36
C PRO A 329 23.77 6.73 -13.00
N LEU A 330 25.05 6.35 -12.94
CA LEU A 330 25.87 6.36 -11.71
C LEU A 330 25.83 7.69 -10.95
N LYS A 331 25.68 8.82 -11.65
CA LYS A 331 25.58 10.15 -11.04
C LYS A 331 24.33 10.31 -10.17
N LEU A 332 23.22 9.64 -10.50
CA LEU A 332 22.01 9.66 -9.68
C LEU A 332 22.28 9.02 -8.31
N PHE A 333 23.03 7.92 -8.31
CA PHE A 333 23.52 7.26 -7.09
C PHE A 333 24.63 8.03 -6.36
N ASN A 334 25.01 9.22 -6.83
CA ASN A 334 25.93 10.13 -6.13
C ASN A 334 25.22 11.34 -5.51
N SER A 335 23.89 11.35 -5.50
CA SER A 335 23.12 12.49 -4.98
C SER A 335 23.00 12.47 -3.46
N SER A 336 23.40 13.55 -2.79
CA SER A 336 23.23 13.67 -1.34
C SER A 336 21.79 13.97 -0.90
N THR A 337 20.88 14.32 -1.82
CA THR A 337 19.52 14.78 -1.51
C THR A 337 18.44 13.73 -1.75
N VAL A 338 18.68 12.76 -2.62
CA VAL A 338 17.67 11.77 -3.01
C VAL A 338 17.28 10.91 -1.81
N ARG A 339 15.97 10.79 -1.61
CA ARG A 339 15.30 10.04 -0.55
C ARG A 339 14.49 8.89 -1.11
N VAL A 340 13.86 9.08 -2.27
CA VAL A 340 13.02 8.06 -2.91
C VAL A 340 13.47 7.88 -4.36
N ILE A 341 13.76 6.63 -4.72
CA ILE A 341 13.95 6.19 -6.11
C ILE A 341 12.94 5.09 -6.36
N ALA A 342 11.98 5.35 -7.24
CA ALA A 342 10.97 4.38 -7.65
C ALA A 342 11.01 4.19 -9.16
N LEU A 343 11.40 2.99 -9.59
CA LEU A 343 11.65 2.60 -10.98
C LEU A 343 11.04 1.24 -11.31
N THR A 344 10.12 0.76 -10.48
CA THR A 344 9.50 -0.56 -10.59
C THR A 344 8.78 -0.71 -11.93
N GLU A 345 8.74 -1.91 -12.50
CA GLU A 345 8.02 -2.25 -13.73
C GLU A 345 8.50 -1.42 -14.94
N ASN A 346 9.75 -1.65 -15.35
CA ASN A 346 10.41 -1.05 -16.51
C ASN A 346 11.31 -2.11 -17.21
N ASP A 347 12.03 -1.73 -18.27
CA ASP A 347 13.02 -2.57 -18.97
C ASP A 347 14.47 -2.19 -18.58
N LEU A 348 14.69 -1.65 -17.37
CA LEU A 348 16.01 -1.18 -16.93
C LEU A 348 16.96 -2.36 -16.69
N SER A 349 18.25 -2.17 -16.96
CA SER A 349 19.25 -3.25 -16.91
C SER A 349 20.60 -2.77 -16.40
N GLY A 350 21.53 -3.70 -16.17
CA GLY A 350 22.87 -3.40 -15.66
C GLY A 350 23.00 -3.69 -14.17
N GLU A 351 24.07 -3.21 -13.54
CA GLU A 351 24.39 -3.47 -12.14
C GLU A 351 24.20 -2.22 -11.26
N LEU A 352 23.85 -2.44 -10.00
CA LEU A 352 23.86 -1.38 -8.99
C LEU A 352 25.29 -1.01 -8.58
N PRO A 353 25.60 0.27 -8.31
CA PRO A 353 26.96 0.67 -7.93
C PRO A 353 27.36 0.09 -6.56
N SER A 354 28.58 -0.43 -6.47
CA SER A 354 29.20 -0.95 -5.22
C SER A 354 29.42 0.09 -4.11
N THR A 355 29.05 1.34 -4.36
CA THR A 355 29.18 2.47 -3.45
C THR A 355 27.84 3.15 -3.15
N ILE A 356 26.71 2.55 -3.55
CA ILE A 356 25.38 3.17 -3.48
C ILE A 356 25.05 3.79 -2.11
N GLY A 357 25.15 3.02 -1.03
CA GLY A 357 24.83 3.52 0.31
C GLY A 357 25.88 4.44 0.92
N ALA A 358 27.09 4.53 0.34
CA ALA A 358 28.09 5.52 0.76
C ALA A 358 27.74 6.93 0.25
N PHE A 359 27.07 7.00 -0.90
CA PHE A 359 26.75 8.25 -1.57
C PHE A 359 25.29 8.70 -1.41
N LEU A 360 24.38 7.79 -1.05
CA LEU A 360 22.99 8.09 -0.76
C LEU A 360 22.68 7.93 0.75
N PRO A 361 23.26 8.75 1.65
CA PRO A 361 23.05 8.61 3.10
C PRO A 361 21.61 8.94 3.55
N ASN A 362 20.84 9.63 2.70
CA ASN A 362 19.47 10.03 2.97
C ASN A 362 18.43 9.16 2.26
N LEU A 363 18.84 8.11 1.53
CA LEU A 363 17.91 7.20 0.87
C LEU A 363 17.01 6.52 1.90
N GLU A 364 15.71 6.68 1.71
CA GLU A 364 14.64 6.14 2.54
C GLU A 364 13.94 4.99 1.82
N GLU A 365 13.76 5.10 0.50
CA GLU A 365 12.99 4.12 -0.28
C GLU A 365 13.66 3.87 -1.64
N LEU A 366 13.86 2.59 -1.96
CA LEU A 366 14.42 2.13 -3.23
C LEU A 366 13.53 1.01 -3.79
N TYR A 367 12.82 1.31 -4.86
CA TYR A 367 11.95 0.37 -5.58
C TYR A 367 12.50 0.14 -6.98
N LEU A 368 12.98 -1.09 -7.23
CA LEU A 368 13.58 -1.51 -8.51
C LEU A 368 12.89 -2.75 -9.09
N GLY A 369 11.76 -3.13 -8.52
CA GLY A 369 10.96 -4.29 -8.87
C GLY A 369 10.67 -4.47 -10.35
N GLY A 370 10.53 -5.69 -10.86
CA GLY A 370 10.06 -5.93 -12.24
C GLY A 370 10.92 -5.27 -13.32
N ASN A 371 12.22 -5.56 -13.31
CA ASN A 371 13.21 -5.03 -14.25
C ASN A 371 14.19 -6.13 -14.71
N GLU A 372 15.23 -5.75 -15.44
CA GLU A 372 16.28 -6.64 -15.97
C GLU A 372 17.64 -6.38 -15.28
N PHE A 373 17.66 -6.00 -14.01
CA PHE A 373 18.90 -5.76 -13.27
C PHE A 373 19.66 -7.06 -12.98
N THR A 374 20.99 -6.95 -12.93
CA THR A 374 21.93 -8.06 -12.71
C THR A 374 22.96 -7.69 -11.64
N GLY A 375 23.86 -8.62 -11.32
CA GLY A 375 24.91 -8.42 -10.33
C GLY A 375 24.47 -8.85 -8.93
N THR A 376 25.15 -8.38 -7.89
CA THR A 376 24.88 -8.78 -6.50
C THR A 376 24.36 -7.62 -5.65
N ILE A 377 23.67 -7.91 -4.55
CA ILE A 377 23.41 -6.90 -3.52
C ILE A 377 24.72 -6.60 -2.79
N LEU A 378 25.19 -5.36 -2.91
CA LEU A 378 26.50 -4.95 -2.40
C LEU A 378 26.40 -4.48 -0.95
N THR A 379 27.37 -4.88 -0.12
CA THR A 379 27.43 -4.54 1.32
C THR A 379 27.33 -3.05 1.61
N SER A 380 27.70 -2.19 0.65
CA SER A 380 27.58 -0.74 0.75
C SER A 380 26.16 -0.24 0.94
N ILE A 381 25.14 -0.95 0.47
CA ILE A 381 23.73 -0.51 0.61
C ILE A 381 23.35 -0.40 2.10
N SER A 382 23.99 -1.21 2.95
CA SER A 382 23.83 -1.20 4.39
C SER A 382 24.31 0.10 5.07
N ASN A 383 25.01 0.98 4.35
CA ASN A 383 25.40 2.31 4.84
C ASN A 383 24.28 3.36 4.66
N ALA A 384 23.25 3.07 3.87
CA ALA A 384 22.06 3.93 3.73
C ALA A 384 21.19 3.84 4.99
N SER A 385 21.66 4.43 6.10
CA SER A 385 21.07 4.27 7.44
C SER A 385 19.60 4.69 7.59
N ARG A 386 19.05 5.39 6.61
CA ARG A 386 17.66 5.83 6.56
C ARG A 386 16.73 4.91 5.77
N LEU A 387 17.28 3.87 5.12
CA LEU A 387 16.51 2.99 4.25
C LEU A 387 15.45 2.24 5.06
N ARG A 388 14.20 2.40 4.63
CA ARG A 388 12.98 1.80 5.17
C ARG A 388 12.43 0.76 4.22
N MET A 389 12.44 1.06 2.92
CA MET A 389 11.92 0.16 1.88
C MET A 389 13.06 -0.20 0.93
N LEU A 390 13.34 -1.49 0.81
CA LEU A 390 14.25 -2.05 -0.18
C LEU A 390 13.52 -3.11 -0.97
N ASP A 391 13.09 -2.75 -2.16
CA ASP A 391 12.37 -3.60 -3.09
C ASP A 391 13.21 -3.83 -4.34
N LEU A 392 13.61 -5.07 -4.53
CA LEU A 392 14.43 -5.57 -5.64
C LEU A 392 13.75 -6.76 -6.34
N ASP A 393 12.43 -6.89 -6.18
CA ASP A 393 11.68 -8.05 -6.67
C ASP A 393 11.77 -8.21 -8.20
N THR A 394 11.48 -9.41 -8.72
CA THR A 394 11.35 -9.72 -10.15
C THR A 394 12.49 -9.13 -10.99
N ASN A 395 13.72 -9.62 -10.77
CA ASN A 395 14.94 -9.20 -11.46
C ASN A 395 15.87 -10.42 -11.67
N HIS A 396 17.11 -10.19 -12.17
CA HIS A 396 18.15 -11.23 -12.33
C HIS A 396 19.33 -10.99 -11.38
N PHE A 397 19.07 -10.52 -10.15
CA PHE A 397 20.12 -10.38 -9.17
C PHE A 397 20.60 -11.75 -8.67
N THR A 398 21.90 -11.86 -8.41
CA THR A 398 22.60 -13.12 -8.10
C THR A 398 23.45 -12.99 -6.82
N GLY A 399 24.05 -14.10 -6.42
CA GLY A 399 25.02 -14.17 -5.33
C GLY A 399 24.38 -14.19 -3.94
N ALA A 400 25.22 -14.06 -2.90
CA ALA A 400 24.77 -14.14 -1.52
C ALA A 400 24.22 -12.80 -1.02
N ILE A 401 23.16 -12.87 -0.21
CA ILE A 401 22.57 -11.70 0.45
C ILE A 401 23.49 -11.26 1.60
N PRO A 402 23.94 -9.98 1.64
CA PRO A 402 24.95 -9.58 2.60
C PRO A 402 24.39 -9.47 4.03
N HIS A 403 25.04 -10.11 4.99
CA HIS A 403 24.74 -10.00 6.43
C HIS A 403 24.89 -8.56 6.97
N SER A 404 25.51 -7.64 6.22
CA SER A 404 25.57 -6.24 6.61
C SER A 404 24.20 -5.56 6.57
N LEU A 405 23.19 -6.14 5.89
CA LEU A 405 21.81 -5.60 5.86
C LEU A 405 21.21 -5.40 7.24
N GLY A 406 21.62 -6.20 8.24
CA GLY A 406 21.26 -5.96 9.65
C GLY A 406 21.65 -4.58 10.21
N ASN A 407 22.50 -3.81 9.53
CA ASN A 407 22.81 -2.42 9.90
C ASN A 407 21.70 -1.43 9.53
N LEU A 408 20.75 -1.81 8.67
CA LEU A 408 19.62 -0.97 8.26
C LEU A 408 18.54 -0.98 9.35
N ARG A 409 18.78 -0.22 10.43
CA ARG A 409 17.94 -0.26 11.64
C ARG A 409 16.51 0.24 11.44
N LEU A 410 16.26 1.01 10.38
CA LEU A 410 14.94 1.55 10.02
C LEU A 410 14.24 0.72 8.93
N LEU A 411 14.82 -0.39 8.48
CA LEU A 411 14.22 -1.23 7.45
C LEU A 411 12.88 -1.78 7.93
N GLU A 412 11.84 -1.54 7.13
CA GLU A 412 10.44 -1.94 7.35
C GLU A 412 10.07 -3.06 6.39
N GLN A 413 10.43 -2.94 5.11
CA GLN A 413 10.18 -3.96 4.10
C GLN A 413 11.48 -4.32 3.37
N PHE A 414 11.68 -5.62 3.17
CA PHE A 414 12.73 -6.15 2.31
C PHE A 414 12.14 -7.17 1.36
N ASP A 415 12.11 -6.81 0.08
CA ASP A 415 11.59 -7.64 -1.01
C ASP A 415 12.70 -8.00 -2.00
N ILE A 416 12.89 -9.29 -2.21
CA ILE A 416 13.77 -9.86 -3.24
C ILE A 416 13.08 -10.97 -4.02
N TRP A 417 11.75 -11.05 -3.96
CA TRP A 417 10.95 -12.09 -4.62
C TRP A 417 11.39 -12.26 -6.08
N GLN A 418 11.39 -13.51 -6.57
CA GLN A 418 11.66 -13.86 -7.97
C GLN A 418 12.99 -13.30 -8.50
N ASN A 419 14.09 -13.84 -8.00
CA ASN A 419 15.47 -13.50 -8.39
C ASN A 419 16.36 -14.76 -8.41
N ASP A 420 17.65 -14.61 -8.72
CA ASP A 420 18.64 -15.69 -8.76
C ASP A 420 19.58 -15.69 -7.51
N PHE A 421 19.10 -15.22 -6.35
CA PHE A 421 19.91 -15.20 -5.13
C PHE A 421 20.20 -16.62 -4.62
N SER A 422 21.47 -16.88 -4.27
CA SER A 422 21.93 -18.19 -3.82
C SER A 422 22.88 -18.11 -2.62
N GLU A 423 22.74 -19.02 -1.66
CA GLU A 423 23.65 -19.10 -0.51
C GLU A 423 24.94 -19.87 -0.88
N ASP A 424 26.04 -19.13 -0.96
CA ASP A 424 27.38 -19.66 -1.24
C ASP A 424 28.12 -20.18 0.01
N SER A 425 27.54 -20.06 1.22
CA SER A 425 28.19 -20.56 2.43
C SER A 425 28.20 -22.09 2.50
N LEU A 426 29.34 -22.65 2.93
CA LEU A 426 29.52 -24.08 3.22
C LEU A 426 28.56 -24.61 4.29
N SER A 427 28.12 -23.74 5.22
CA SER A 427 27.15 -24.09 6.27
C SER A 427 25.73 -24.23 5.73
N LYS A 428 25.43 -23.64 4.56
CA LYS A 428 24.08 -23.51 4.00
C LYS A 428 23.06 -22.85 4.94
N GLU A 429 23.47 -22.32 6.09
CA GLU A 429 22.62 -21.54 6.99
C GLU A 429 22.43 -20.13 6.42
N LEU A 430 21.18 -19.68 6.32
CA LEU A 430 20.81 -18.36 5.79
C LEU A 430 21.16 -17.26 6.79
N SER A 431 22.44 -17.00 6.96
CA SER A 431 22.98 -16.11 8.01
C SER A 431 22.52 -14.65 7.88
N PHE A 432 22.13 -14.21 6.68
CA PHE A 432 21.57 -12.86 6.49
C PHE A 432 20.28 -12.66 7.30
N ILE A 433 19.46 -13.70 7.47
CA ILE A 433 18.25 -13.68 8.29
C ILE A 433 18.61 -13.35 9.74
N ILE A 434 19.69 -13.95 10.27
CA ILE A 434 20.19 -13.64 11.63
C ILE A 434 20.52 -12.15 11.71
N SER A 435 21.16 -11.60 10.68
CA SER A 435 21.49 -10.18 10.67
C SER A 435 20.24 -9.29 10.71
N LEU A 436 19.16 -9.67 10.01
CA LEU A 436 17.90 -8.93 9.97
C LEU A 436 17.17 -8.88 11.32
N SER A 437 17.51 -9.73 12.30
CA SER A 437 17.03 -9.57 13.69
C SER A 437 17.40 -8.21 14.32
N ASN A 438 18.41 -7.55 13.76
CA ASN A 438 18.81 -6.20 14.15
C ASN A 438 17.88 -5.10 13.63
N CYS A 439 17.06 -5.38 12.63
CA CYS A 439 16.12 -4.47 11.98
C CYS A 439 14.79 -4.47 12.74
N LYS A 440 14.71 -3.68 13.82
CA LYS A 440 13.57 -3.68 14.74
C LYS A 440 12.26 -3.16 14.15
N HIS A 441 12.30 -2.55 12.98
CA HIS A 441 11.11 -2.04 12.30
C HIS A 441 10.63 -2.97 11.17
N LEU A 442 11.33 -4.08 10.91
CA LEU A 442 11.01 -4.98 9.81
C LEU A 442 9.63 -5.62 10.05
N THR A 443 8.68 -5.34 9.16
CA THR A 443 7.32 -5.86 9.14
C THR A 443 7.15 -6.95 8.10
N GLU A 444 7.79 -6.83 6.94
CA GLU A 444 7.61 -7.77 5.84
C GLU A 444 8.95 -8.18 5.23
N LEU A 445 9.09 -9.49 5.00
CA LEU A 445 10.25 -10.12 4.38
C LEU A 445 9.80 -11.08 3.28
N TRP A 446 10.06 -10.72 2.02
CA TRP A 446 9.76 -11.54 0.85
C TRP A 446 11.05 -12.04 0.22
N ILE A 447 11.30 -13.34 0.34
CA ILE A 447 12.52 -14.01 -0.16
C ILE A 447 12.19 -15.17 -1.09
N ASP A 448 10.92 -15.32 -1.45
CA ASP A 448 10.39 -16.41 -2.24
C ASP A 448 10.89 -16.41 -3.69
N ASP A 449 10.75 -17.56 -4.36
CA ASP A 449 11.21 -17.77 -5.73
C ASP A 449 12.69 -17.39 -5.94
N ASN A 450 13.57 -17.86 -5.04
CA ASN A 450 15.01 -17.68 -5.12
C ASN A 450 15.76 -19.00 -4.83
N PRO A 451 16.84 -19.34 -5.55
CA PRO A 451 17.61 -20.57 -5.32
C PRO A 451 18.52 -20.51 -4.07
N LEU A 452 18.00 -20.08 -2.92
CA LEU A 452 18.73 -19.93 -1.67
C LEU A 452 19.31 -21.27 -1.19
N ASN A 453 18.56 -22.37 -1.31
CA ASN A 453 19.00 -23.74 -1.03
C ASN A 453 19.67 -23.92 0.34
N GLY A 454 19.13 -23.24 1.36
CA GLY A 454 19.72 -23.15 2.70
C GLY A 454 18.78 -23.55 3.84
N PHE A 455 19.30 -23.57 5.06
CA PHE A 455 18.56 -23.77 6.29
C PHE A 455 18.17 -22.42 6.88
N ILE A 456 16.91 -22.27 7.29
CA ILE A 456 16.50 -21.15 8.13
C ILE A 456 17.23 -21.30 9.48
N PRO A 457 17.96 -20.27 9.95
CA PRO A 457 18.66 -20.33 11.23
C PRO A 457 17.66 -20.44 12.37
N LYS A 458 18.03 -21.17 13.43
CA LYS A 458 17.19 -21.30 14.65
C LYS A 458 16.80 -19.96 15.25
N SER A 459 17.66 -18.95 15.11
CA SER A 459 17.44 -17.59 15.59
C SER A 459 16.42 -16.78 14.76
N ILE A 460 15.67 -17.40 13.85
CA ILE A 460 14.58 -16.74 13.10
C ILE A 460 13.52 -16.13 14.01
N GLY A 461 13.20 -16.74 15.16
CA GLY A 461 12.26 -16.15 16.12
C GLY A 461 12.78 -14.89 16.82
N ASN A 462 14.08 -14.59 16.72
CA ASN A 462 14.63 -13.30 17.14
C ASN A 462 14.46 -12.20 16.10
N LEU A 463 13.86 -12.50 14.92
CA LEU A 463 13.42 -11.44 14.03
C LEU A 463 12.45 -10.51 14.77
N SER A 464 12.39 -9.25 14.32
CA SER A 464 11.73 -8.20 15.07
C SER A 464 10.33 -8.60 15.58
N SER A 465 9.97 -8.17 16.79
CA SER A 465 8.60 -8.24 17.29
C SER A 465 7.58 -7.50 16.41
N SER A 466 8.07 -6.70 15.46
CA SER A 466 7.27 -5.99 14.45
C SER A 466 7.01 -6.80 13.20
N LEU A 467 7.62 -7.98 13.03
CA LEU A 467 7.48 -8.78 11.82
C LEU A 467 6.07 -9.35 11.72
N GLU A 468 5.36 -8.99 10.66
CA GLU A 468 3.98 -9.38 10.37
C GLU A 468 3.93 -10.55 9.40
N SER A 469 4.86 -10.61 8.44
CA SER A 469 4.86 -11.61 7.38
C SER A 469 6.28 -12.00 6.94
N ILE A 470 6.49 -13.31 6.70
CA ILE A 470 7.64 -13.84 5.97
C ILE A 470 7.11 -14.72 4.85
N ILE A 471 7.46 -14.38 3.61
CA ILE A 471 7.17 -15.20 2.44
C ILE A 471 8.49 -15.80 1.94
N ALA A 472 8.55 -17.12 1.90
CA ALA A 472 9.76 -17.89 1.58
C ALA A 472 9.42 -19.19 0.82
N SER A 473 8.36 -19.15 0.02
CA SER A 473 8.00 -20.24 -0.90
C SER A 473 9.08 -20.43 -1.96
N ASN A 474 9.25 -21.66 -2.44
CA ASN A 474 10.13 -21.98 -3.57
C ASN A 474 11.61 -21.58 -3.38
N CYS A 475 12.08 -21.46 -2.12
CA CYS A 475 13.47 -21.09 -1.84
C CYS A 475 14.46 -22.28 -1.80
N GLY A 476 13.98 -23.52 -1.95
CA GLY A 476 14.77 -24.74 -1.68
C GLY A 476 15.16 -24.91 -0.20
N ILE A 477 14.45 -24.25 0.73
CA ILE A 477 14.73 -24.29 2.16
C ILE A 477 14.36 -25.64 2.78
N ILE A 478 15.28 -26.26 3.50
CA ILE A 478 15.10 -27.61 4.08
C ILE A 478 14.71 -27.47 5.56
N SER A 479 13.41 -27.41 5.90
CA SER A 479 12.92 -27.12 7.27
C SER A 479 12.22 -28.29 8.00
N GLU A 480 11.90 -29.41 7.34
CA GLU A 480 10.88 -30.36 7.85
C GLU A 480 11.39 -31.52 8.73
N ILE A 481 12.66 -31.89 8.61
CA ILE A 481 13.26 -32.99 9.40
C ILE A 481 13.58 -32.60 10.87
N PRO A 482 14.08 -31.38 11.16
CA PRO A 482 14.38 -30.96 12.53
C PRO A 482 13.16 -30.99 13.47
N SER A 483 12.00 -30.48 13.02
CA SER A 483 10.78 -30.43 13.84
C SER A 483 10.25 -31.83 14.21
N SER A 484 10.34 -32.80 13.28
CA SER A 484 9.96 -34.19 13.51
C SER A 484 10.80 -34.88 14.60
N ILE A 485 12.08 -34.52 14.72
CA ILE A 485 12.97 -35.05 15.75
C ILE A 485 12.59 -34.51 17.13
N ASP A 486 12.22 -33.24 17.23
CA ASP A 486 11.85 -32.61 18.50
C ASP A 486 10.55 -33.22 19.06
N VAL A 487 9.55 -33.43 18.19
CA VAL A 487 8.30 -34.12 18.54
C VAL A 487 8.57 -35.56 19.01
N ALA A 488 9.42 -36.30 18.28
CA ALA A 488 9.79 -37.66 18.67
C ALA A 488 10.51 -37.69 20.03
N SER A 489 11.37 -36.69 20.30
CA SER A 489 12.05 -36.53 21.58
C SER A 489 11.07 -36.22 22.71
N GLY A 490 10.06 -35.38 22.46
CA GLY A 490 9.00 -35.07 23.43
C GLY A 490 8.19 -36.30 23.81
N LEU A 491 7.77 -37.12 22.83
CA LEU A 491 7.03 -38.36 23.08
C LEU A 491 7.87 -39.42 23.79
N GLU A 492 9.14 -39.58 23.41
CA GLU A 492 10.07 -40.47 24.12
C GLU A 492 10.19 -40.09 25.60
N TYR A 493 10.32 -38.80 25.88
CA TYR A 493 10.36 -38.29 27.25
C TYR A 493 9.06 -38.55 28.02
N LEU A 494 7.89 -38.40 27.39
CA LEU A 494 6.60 -38.72 28.01
C LEU A 494 6.45 -40.22 28.34
N HIS A 495 6.95 -41.09 27.47
CA HIS A 495 6.83 -42.54 27.61
C HIS A 495 7.82 -43.13 28.61
N TYR A 496 9.02 -42.54 28.72
CA TYR A 496 10.15 -43.15 29.46
C TYR A 496 10.86 -42.22 30.46
N GLY A 497 10.58 -40.93 30.45
CA GLY A 497 11.23 -39.94 31.31
C GLY A 497 10.73 -39.95 32.76
N TYR A 498 9.59 -40.57 33.03
CA TYR A 498 8.98 -40.70 34.36
C TYR A 498 8.72 -42.17 34.72
N SER A 499 8.51 -42.45 36.02
CA SER A 499 8.14 -43.79 36.50
C SER A 499 6.77 -44.26 36.01
N THR A 500 5.90 -43.31 35.67
CA THR A 500 4.53 -43.53 35.19
C THR A 500 4.45 -43.00 33.76
N PRO A 501 4.36 -43.86 32.73
CA PRO A 501 4.29 -43.42 31.34
C PRO A 501 3.06 -42.54 31.08
N ILE A 502 3.27 -41.46 30.33
CA ILE A 502 2.22 -40.53 29.90
C ILE A 502 1.94 -40.80 28.42
N VAL A 503 0.74 -41.26 28.10
CA VAL A 503 0.27 -41.43 26.71
C VAL A 503 -0.52 -40.20 26.31
N HIS A 504 -0.10 -39.50 25.25
CA HIS A 504 -0.69 -38.25 24.78
C HIS A 504 -2.12 -38.43 24.27
N CYS A 505 -2.37 -39.52 23.54
CA CYS A 505 -3.67 -39.95 22.99
C CYS A 505 -4.25 -39.10 21.86
N ASP A 506 -3.83 -37.85 21.63
CA ASP A 506 -4.35 -37.01 20.52
C ASP A 506 -3.25 -36.30 19.72
N LEU A 507 -2.21 -37.02 19.30
CA LEU A 507 -1.14 -36.42 18.51
C LEU A 507 -1.57 -36.20 17.05
N LYS A 508 -1.40 -34.97 16.56
CA LYS A 508 -1.72 -34.50 15.19
C LYS A 508 -1.01 -33.15 14.95
N PRO A 509 -0.88 -32.66 13.70
CA PRO A 509 -0.18 -31.40 13.43
C PRO A 509 -0.65 -30.20 14.24
N SER A 510 -1.95 -30.04 14.51
CA SER A 510 -2.46 -28.90 15.30
C SER A 510 -2.11 -28.95 16.78
N ASN A 511 -1.62 -30.09 17.27
CA ASN A 511 -1.19 -30.30 18.66
C ASN A 511 0.35 -30.33 18.76
N ILE A 512 1.03 -29.87 17.70
CA ILE A 512 2.46 -29.64 17.66
C ILE A 512 2.65 -28.15 17.42
N LEU A 513 3.20 -27.46 18.41
CA LEU A 513 3.55 -26.05 18.29
C LEU A 513 5.01 -25.94 17.89
N LEU A 514 5.33 -24.97 17.06
CA LEU A 514 6.70 -24.54 16.84
C LEU A 514 6.93 -23.29 17.68
N ASP A 515 7.97 -23.31 18.51
CA ASP A 515 8.37 -22.10 19.24
C ASP A 515 9.19 -21.17 18.35
N GLU A 516 9.66 -20.07 18.95
CA GLU A 516 10.50 -19.06 18.30
C GLU A 516 11.80 -19.67 17.73
N ASP A 517 12.28 -20.79 18.27
CA ASP A 517 13.48 -21.49 17.80
C ASP A 517 13.17 -22.59 16.74
N MET A 518 11.93 -22.65 16.24
CA MET A 518 11.39 -23.70 15.37
C MET A 518 11.52 -25.11 15.99
N VAL A 519 11.57 -25.19 17.31
CA VAL A 519 11.57 -26.45 18.05
C VAL A 519 10.13 -26.95 18.15
N GLY A 520 9.92 -28.20 17.77
CA GLY A 520 8.62 -28.86 17.89
C GLY A 520 8.28 -29.18 19.34
N HIS A 521 7.17 -28.63 19.83
CA HIS A 521 6.61 -28.89 21.17
C HIS A 521 5.28 -29.62 21.08
N VAL A 522 5.16 -30.74 21.79
CA VAL A 522 3.90 -31.47 21.92
C VAL A 522 3.00 -30.74 22.92
N CYS A 523 1.78 -30.38 22.52
CA CYS A 523 0.80 -29.65 23.33
C CYS A 523 -0.57 -30.35 23.36
N ASP A 524 -1.47 -29.85 24.21
CA ASP A 524 -2.84 -30.37 24.39
C ASP A 524 -2.95 -31.80 24.96
N PHE A 525 -2.68 -31.91 26.26
CA PHE A 525 -2.80 -33.14 27.04
C PHE A 525 -4.24 -33.41 27.55
N GLY A 526 -5.26 -32.78 26.95
CA GLY A 526 -6.64 -32.79 27.46
C GLY A 526 -7.26 -34.19 27.62
N ILE A 527 -6.78 -35.17 26.85
CA ILE A 527 -7.22 -36.57 26.91
C ILE A 527 -6.11 -37.57 27.26
N ALA A 528 -4.93 -37.08 27.66
CA ALA A 528 -3.78 -37.90 27.99
C ALA A 528 -4.07 -38.91 29.12
N LYS A 529 -3.37 -40.03 29.11
CA LYS A 529 -3.51 -41.12 30.10
C LYS A 529 -2.19 -41.38 30.81
N LEU A 530 -2.29 -41.61 32.11
CA LEU A 530 -1.19 -42.09 32.94
C LEU A 530 -1.36 -43.61 33.08
N LEU A 531 -0.34 -44.38 32.69
CA LEU A 531 -0.34 -45.83 32.87
C LEU A 531 0.08 -46.16 34.31
N GLY A 532 -0.79 -46.81 35.09
CA GLY A 532 -0.53 -47.14 36.50
C GLY A 532 0.65 -48.12 36.70
N ASP A 533 1.12 -48.27 37.94
CA ASP A 533 2.25 -49.14 38.26
C ASP A 533 2.02 -50.59 37.78
N GLY A 534 2.73 -50.98 36.71
CA GLY A 534 2.67 -52.31 36.11
C GLY A 534 1.61 -52.48 35.01
N GLU A 535 0.83 -51.44 34.68
CA GLU A 535 -0.13 -51.46 33.58
C GLU A 535 0.54 -51.05 32.26
N SER A 536 0.40 -51.87 31.22
CA SER A 536 0.88 -51.56 29.87
C SER A 536 -0.22 -51.02 28.94
N VAL A 537 -1.48 -51.13 29.36
CA VAL A 537 -2.67 -50.73 28.60
C VAL A 537 -3.74 -50.23 29.56
N VAL A 538 -4.42 -49.13 29.21
CA VAL A 538 -5.58 -48.58 29.93
C VAL A 538 -6.79 -48.55 28.99
N GLN A 539 -7.99 -48.85 29.50
CA GLN A 539 -9.22 -48.75 28.71
C GLN A 539 -9.87 -47.38 28.88
N THR A 540 -10.35 -46.78 27.78
CA THR A 540 -11.07 -45.50 27.80
C THR A 540 -12.24 -45.46 26.83
N LYS A 541 -13.18 -44.52 27.08
CA LYS A 541 -14.32 -44.22 26.18
C LYS A 541 -14.12 -42.93 25.41
N THR A 542 -13.05 -42.19 25.68
CA THR A 542 -12.71 -40.94 24.99
C THR A 542 -11.98 -41.28 23.69
N LEU A 543 -12.57 -40.91 22.55
CA LEU A 543 -11.95 -41.12 21.24
C LEU A 543 -10.94 -40.01 20.92
N ALA A 544 -9.84 -40.38 20.28
CA ALA A 544 -8.89 -39.46 19.68
C ALA A 544 -9.37 -38.93 18.32
N THR A 545 -8.59 -38.06 17.69
CA THR A 545 -8.91 -37.49 16.38
C THR A 545 -8.95 -38.54 15.28
N PHE A 546 -10.09 -38.62 14.59
CA PHE A 546 -10.30 -39.50 13.43
C PHE A 546 -9.24 -39.27 12.34
N GLY A 547 -8.65 -40.35 11.83
CA GLY A 547 -7.55 -40.35 10.86
C GLY A 547 -6.16 -40.57 11.46
N TYR A 548 -5.96 -40.21 12.74
CA TYR A 548 -4.67 -40.35 13.46
C TYR A 548 -4.72 -41.40 14.56
N ILE A 549 -5.92 -41.83 14.93
CA ILE A 549 -6.16 -42.79 16.00
C ILE A 549 -5.64 -44.19 15.63
N ALA A 550 -4.95 -44.84 16.57
CA ALA A 550 -4.51 -46.22 16.43
C ALA A 550 -5.70 -47.20 16.38
N PRO A 551 -5.65 -48.31 15.61
CA PRO A 551 -6.76 -49.24 15.46
C PRO A 551 -7.29 -49.79 16.80
N GLU A 552 -6.40 -50.21 17.68
CA GLU A 552 -6.75 -50.75 19.01
C GLU A 552 -7.42 -49.70 19.91
N TYR A 553 -7.06 -48.43 19.73
CA TYR A 553 -7.65 -47.34 20.47
C TYR A 553 -9.03 -46.98 19.91
N GLY A 554 -9.17 -46.88 18.59
CA GLY A 554 -10.43 -46.54 17.94
C GLY A 554 -11.52 -47.62 18.03
N LEU A 555 -11.13 -48.90 18.01
CA LEU A 555 -12.08 -50.03 18.02
C LEU A 555 -12.41 -50.52 19.43
N GLU A 556 -11.40 -50.64 20.29
CA GLU A 556 -11.54 -51.30 21.60
C GLU A 556 -11.39 -50.34 22.79
N GLY A 557 -10.99 -49.09 22.52
CA GLY A 557 -10.69 -48.11 23.55
C GLY A 557 -9.42 -48.43 24.33
N LEU A 558 -8.53 -49.27 23.78
CA LEU A 558 -7.28 -49.66 24.43
C LEU A 558 -6.18 -48.63 24.15
N VAL A 559 -5.67 -48.02 25.22
CA VAL A 559 -4.64 -46.98 25.17
C VAL A 559 -3.33 -47.52 25.70
N SER A 560 -2.27 -47.37 24.92
CA SER A 560 -0.88 -47.66 25.30
C SER A 560 0.05 -46.65 24.65
N THR A 561 1.33 -46.64 25.03
CA THR A 561 2.34 -45.78 24.38
C THR A 561 2.44 -46.04 22.88
N SER A 562 2.15 -47.27 22.44
CA SER A 562 2.08 -47.64 21.02
C SER A 562 1.05 -46.82 20.24
N CYS A 563 0.00 -46.31 20.89
CA CYS A 563 -1.01 -45.48 20.24
C CYS A 563 -0.44 -44.13 19.77
N ASP A 564 0.40 -43.49 20.59
CA ASP A 564 1.08 -42.25 20.21
C ASP A 564 2.08 -42.48 19.07
N VAL A 565 2.76 -43.64 19.05
CA VAL A 565 3.65 -44.02 17.95
C VAL A 565 2.88 -44.08 16.63
N TYR A 566 1.69 -44.67 16.64
CA TYR A 566 0.84 -44.75 15.44
C TYR A 566 0.47 -43.35 14.95
N SER A 567 -0.02 -42.48 15.84
CA SER A 567 -0.39 -41.10 15.51
C SER A 567 0.81 -40.28 15.00
N PHE A 568 2.01 -40.52 15.55
CA PHE A 568 3.26 -39.90 15.09
C PHE A 568 3.61 -40.35 13.67
N GLY A 569 3.46 -41.64 13.37
CA GLY A 569 3.68 -42.18 12.02
C GLY A 569 2.76 -41.58 10.96
N ILE A 570 1.48 -41.37 11.29
CA ILE A 570 0.53 -40.68 10.40
C ILE A 570 0.93 -39.22 10.21
N THR A 571 1.31 -38.52 11.28
CA THR A 571 1.77 -37.12 11.22
C THR A 571 3.00 -36.98 10.33
N LEU A 572 3.98 -37.89 10.45
CA LEU A 572 5.15 -37.93 9.56
C LEU A 572 4.75 -38.08 8.08
N MET A 573 3.84 -39.01 7.76
CA MET A 573 3.39 -39.19 6.38
C MET A 573 2.68 -37.94 5.85
N GLU A 574 1.81 -37.32 6.65
CA GLU A 574 1.13 -36.09 6.25
C GLU A 574 2.12 -34.96 5.94
N THR A 575 3.16 -34.78 6.77
CA THR A 575 4.20 -33.77 6.56
C THR A 575 4.88 -33.92 5.20
N PHE A 576 5.37 -35.11 4.87
CA PHE A 576 6.20 -35.31 3.67
C PHE A 576 5.41 -35.60 2.39
N THR A 577 4.09 -35.79 2.49
CA THR A 577 3.22 -36.02 1.33
C THR A 577 2.30 -34.84 1.03
N LYS A 578 2.18 -33.88 1.95
CA LYS A 578 1.20 -32.78 1.92
C LYS A 578 -0.25 -33.26 1.78
N ARG A 579 -0.54 -34.49 2.22
CA ARG A 579 -1.88 -35.10 2.18
C ARG A 579 -2.41 -35.36 3.57
N LYS A 580 -3.63 -34.90 3.85
CA LYS A 580 -4.28 -35.14 5.15
C LYS A 580 -4.98 -36.48 5.12
N PRO A 581 -5.06 -37.23 6.24
CA PRO A 581 -5.85 -38.46 6.33
C PRO A 581 -7.34 -38.31 5.98
N LYS A 582 -7.85 -37.06 5.91
CA LYS A 582 -9.24 -36.71 5.58
C LYS A 582 -9.41 -36.11 4.19
N ASP A 583 -8.36 -36.03 3.37
CA ASP A 583 -8.48 -35.54 2.00
C ASP A 583 -9.48 -36.39 1.21
N GLU A 584 -10.21 -35.76 0.27
CA GLU A 584 -11.28 -36.41 -0.51
C GLU A 584 -10.84 -37.67 -1.26
N MET A 585 -9.54 -37.79 -1.54
CA MET A 585 -8.96 -38.95 -2.22
C MET A 585 -8.92 -40.22 -1.36
N PHE A 586 -9.00 -40.09 -0.04
CA PHE A 586 -8.98 -41.22 0.88
C PHE A 586 -10.42 -41.65 1.22
N THR A 587 -10.65 -42.95 1.12
CA THR A 587 -11.97 -43.58 1.32
C THR A 587 -11.87 -44.69 2.37
N GLU A 588 -12.97 -45.40 2.64
CA GLU A 588 -12.96 -46.55 3.55
C GLU A 588 -11.97 -47.66 3.11
N GLU A 589 -11.65 -47.74 1.81
CA GLU A 589 -10.77 -48.77 1.25
C GLU A 589 -9.30 -48.32 1.12
N LEU A 590 -9.07 -47.00 1.02
CA LEU A 590 -7.76 -46.38 0.79
C LEU A 590 -7.48 -45.28 1.82
N SER A 591 -6.61 -45.59 2.78
CA SER A 591 -6.09 -44.62 3.76
C SER A 591 -4.75 -44.04 3.33
N LEU A 592 -4.34 -42.91 3.94
CA LEU A 592 -3.00 -42.32 3.75
C LEU A 592 -1.88 -43.35 3.93
N ARG A 593 -1.95 -44.15 5.00
CA ARG A 593 -1.01 -45.26 5.24
C ARG A 593 -0.96 -46.24 4.08
N ARG A 594 -2.12 -46.69 3.60
CA ARG A 594 -2.21 -47.70 2.54
C ARG A 594 -1.69 -47.15 1.22
N TRP A 595 -2.00 -45.90 0.90
CA TRP A 595 -1.48 -45.21 -0.27
C TRP A 595 0.05 -45.10 -0.24
N VAL A 596 0.63 -44.68 0.89
CA VAL A 596 2.09 -44.65 1.09
C VAL A 596 2.68 -46.07 0.99
N GLN A 597 2.05 -47.07 1.59
CA GLN A 597 2.50 -48.46 1.55
C GLN A 597 2.50 -49.05 0.14
N ASP A 598 1.46 -48.76 -0.66
CA ASP A 598 1.32 -49.28 -2.02
C ASP A 598 2.30 -48.59 -3.00
N CYS A 599 2.70 -47.34 -2.72
CA CYS A 599 3.64 -46.60 -3.54
C CYS A 599 5.13 -46.84 -3.19
N LEU A 600 5.46 -47.32 -1.97
CA LEU A 600 6.82 -47.69 -1.61
C LEU A 600 7.07 -49.20 -1.84
N PRO A 601 8.18 -49.61 -2.48
CA PRO A 601 9.36 -48.81 -2.84
C PRO A 601 9.38 -48.24 -4.28
N ASP A 602 8.48 -48.70 -5.16
CA ASP A 602 8.65 -48.55 -6.61
C ASP A 602 8.16 -47.21 -7.20
N SER A 603 7.48 -46.37 -6.41
CA SER A 603 6.84 -45.13 -6.88
C SER A 603 6.84 -44.01 -5.84
N VAL A 604 7.89 -43.92 -5.02
CA VAL A 604 7.97 -42.93 -3.93
C VAL A 604 7.79 -41.47 -4.39
N ILE A 605 8.23 -41.13 -5.61
CA ILE A 605 8.06 -39.77 -6.18
C ILE A 605 6.58 -39.38 -6.29
N GLN A 606 5.67 -40.34 -6.46
CA GLN A 606 4.24 -40.07 -6.60
C GLN A 606 3.57 -39.67 -5.27
N VAL A 607 4.21 -39.98 -4.13
CA VAL A 607 3.67 -39.65 -2.80
C VAL A 607 4.36 -38.46 -2.16
N ILE A 608 5.60 -38.16 -2.53
CA ILE A 608 6.36 -37.03 -1.97
C ILE A 608 5.71 -35.72 -2.42
N ASP A 609 5.65 -34.75 -1.50
CA ASP A 609 5.28 -33.37 -1.85
C ASP A 609 6.21 -32.85 -2.96
N VAL A 610 5.61 -32.44 -4.08
CA VAL A 610 6.35 -31.97 -5.26
C VAL A 610 7.19 -30.73 -4.94
N ASP A 611 6.75 -29.92 -3.97
CA ASP A 611 7.47 -28.72 -3.53
C ASP A 611 8.80 -29.07 -2.82
N LEU A 612 8.97 -30.33 -2.38
CA LEU A 612 10.21 -30.84 -1.79
C LEU A 612 11.22 -31.33 -2.86
N LEU A 613 10.81 -31.54 -4.11
CA LEU A 613 11.60 -32.16 -5.18
C LEU A 613 11.67 -31.27 -6.42
N HIS A 614 12.68 -30.40 -6.51
CA HIS A 614 12.88 -29.54 -7.68
C HIS A 614 13.79 -30.19 -8.74
N PRO A 615 13.40 -30.31 -10.02
CA PRO A 615 14.17 -31.02 -11.06
C PRO A 615 15.59 -30.51 -11.34
N GLU A 616 15.86 -29.25 -11.02
CA GLU A 616 17.16 -28.59 -11.26
C GLU A 616 18.13 -28.73 -10.07
N ASP A 617 17.68 -29.34 -8.97
CA ASP A 617 18.51 -29.60 -7.80
C ASP A 617 19.41 -30.82 -8.05
N GLY A 618 20.74 -30.62 -8.02
CA GLY A 618 21.71 -31.71 -8.10
C GLY A 618 21.58 -32.77 -6.99
N LEU A 619 20.77 -32.51 -5.96
CA LEU A 619 20.51 -33.36 -4.81
C LEU A 619 19.14 -34.05 -4.81
N VAL A 620 18.35 -33.96 -5.90
CA VAL A 620 17.00 -34.59 -5.99
C VAL A 620 17.01 -36.04 -5.54
N GLN A 621 17.96 -36.85 -6.04
CA GLN A 621 18.00 -38.27 -5.67
C GLN A 621 18.31 -38.47 -4.18
N THR A 622 19.15 -37.63 -3.60
CA THR A 622 19.48 -37.65 -2.17
C THR A 622 18.26 -37.27 -1.31
N LYS A 623 17.50 -36.25 -1.73
CA LYS A 623 16.23 -35.86 -1.10
C LYS A 623 15.19 -36.98 -1.17
N ILE A 624 15.01 -37.60 -2.34
CA ILE A 624 14.11 -38.74 -2.53
C ILE A 624 14.48 -39.89 -1.58
N ASN A 625 15.77 -40.24 -1.49
CA ASN A 625 16.24 -41.33 -0.62
C ASN A 625 15.99 -41.01 0.87
N CYS A 626 16.20 -39.76 1.26
CA CYS A 626 15.94 -39.29 2.61
C CYS A 626 14.45 -39.37 2.95
N ILE A 627 13.58 -38.79 2.13
CA ILE A 627 12.13 -38.78 2.36
C ILE A 627 11.58 -40.20 2.32
N SER A 628 12.06 -41.05 1.40
CA SER A 628 11.72 -42.48 1.37
C SER A 628 12.03 -43.17 2.70
N SER A 629 13.19 -42.89 3.29
CA SER A 629 13.57 -43.43 4.61
C SER A 629 12.65 -42.94 5.73
N VAL A 630 12.19 -41.67 5.67
CA VAL A 630 11.23 -41.12 6.64
C VAL A 630 9.86 -41.77 6.48
N LEU A 631 9.36 -41.96 5.25
CA LEU A 631 8.09 -42.62 4.99
C LEU A 631 8.10 -44.10 5.40
N GLN A 632 9.21 -44.81 5.19
CA GLN A 632 9.41 -46.18 5.70
C GLN A 632 9.36 -46.22 7.24
N LEU A 633 9.93 -45.23 7.91
CA LEU A 633 9.82 -45.10 9.35
C LEU A 633 8.37 -44.86 9.77
N GLY A 634 7.64 -43.98 9.08
CA GLY A 634 6.21 -43.76 9.29
C GLY A 634 5.38 -45.05 9.15
N LEU A 635 5.69 -45.89 8.15
CA LEU A 635 5.05 -47.20 7.98
C LEU A 635 5.34 -48.14 9.16
N SER A 636 6.58 -48.14 9.65
CA SER A 636 6.99 -48.93 10.83
C SER A 636 6.27 -48.46 12.11
N CYS A 637 6.04 -47.15 12.24
CA CYS A 637 5.24 -46.56 13.31
C CYS A 637 3.76 -46.91 13.22
N THR A 638 3.24 -47.25 12.05
CA THR A 638 1.81 -47.52 11.81
C THR A 638 1.48 -48.99 11.61
N THR A 639 2.34 -49.90 12.08
CA THR A 639 2.06 -51.34 12.12
C THR A 639 0.77 -51.61 12.92
N ASP A 640 -0.15 -52.40 12.36
CA ASP A 640 -1.48 -52.62 12.93
C ASP A 640 -1.42 -53.31 14.31
N ALA A 641 -0.51 -54.28 14.47
CA ALA A 641 -0.30 -54.97 15.75
C ALA A 641 0.52 -54.10 16.72
N PRO A 642 -0.02 -53.67 17.88
CA PRO A 642 0.66 -52.74 18.78
C PRO A 642 1.96 -53.26 19.38
N LYS A 643 2.11 -54.60 19.45
CA LYS A 643 3.31 -55.29 19.95
C LYS A 643 4.44 -55.41 18.93
N GLU A 644 4.12 -55.28 17.64
CA GLU A 644 5.08 -55.31 16.52
C GLU A 644 5.46 -53.91 16.05
N ARG A 645 4.77 -52.89 16.59
CA ARG A 645 5.05 -51.48 16.34
C ARG A 645 6.33 -51.08 17.07
N ILE A 646 7.20 -50.37 16.34
CA ILE A 646 8.44 -49.78 16.86
C ILE A 646 8.15 -48.87 18.07
N ASP A 647 9.11 -48.71 18.99
CA ASP A 647 8.94 -47.80 20.13
C ASP A 647 9.53 -46.39 19.87
N MET A 648 9.16 -45.40 20.69
CA MET A 648 9.62 -44.01 20.46
C MET A 648 11.14 -43.82 20.60
N LYS A 649 11.85 -44.69 21.34
CA LYS A 649 13.32 -44.63 21.42
C LYS A 649 13.95 -45.05 20.09
N GLU A 650 13.41 -46.10 19.50
CA GLU A 650 13.85 -46.60 18.20
C GLU A 650 13.49 -45.61 17.08
N VAL A 651 12.30 -45.00 17.13
CA VAL A 651 11.88 -43.93 16.19
C VAL A 651 12.83 -42.74 16.25
N LEU A 652 13.12 -42.21 17.45
CA LEU A 652 14.01 -41.07 17.62
C LEU A 652 15.42 -41.36 17.07
N ARG A 653 15.97 -42.56 17.36
CA ARG A 653 17.27 -42.98 16.81
C ARG A 653 17.25 -43.09 15.29
N ALA A 654 16.17 -43.60 14.70
CA ALA A 654 16.02 -43.73 13.26
C ALA A 654 16.00 -42.34 12.58
N LEU A 655 15.21 -41.38 13.09
CA LEU A 655 15.18 -40.02 12.57
C LEU A 655 16.53 -39.32 12.67
N GLN A 656 17.22 -39.45 13.80
CA GLN A 656 18.58 -38.91 13.97
C GLN A 656 19.56 -39.51 12.97
N LYS A 657 19.46 -40.82 12.70
CA LYS A 657 20.30 -41.50 11.69
C LYS A 657 19.99 -41.01 10.28
N ILE A 658 18.71 -40.86 9.93
CA ILE A 658 18.27 -40.34 8.62
C ILE A 658 18.82 -38.93 8.42
N LYS A 659 18.67 -38.04 9.41
CA LYS A 659 19.22 -36.67 9.38
C LYS A 659 20.73 -36.67 9.17
N LEU A 660 21.48 -37.47 9.94
CA LEU A 660 22.93 -37.55 9.82
C LEU A 660 23.39 -38.09 8.46
N GLN A 661 22.66 -39.06 7.90
CA GLN A 661 22.96 -39.62 6.58
C GLN A 661 22.70 -38.57 5.49
N PHE A 662 21.54 -37.90 5.54
CA PHE A 662 21.22 -36.83 4.60
C PHE A 662 22.26 -35.70 4.61
N ILE A 663 22.68 -35.24 5.81
CA ILE A 663 23.73 -34.22 5.93
C ILE A 663 25.02 -34.69 5.27
N LYS A 664 25.44 -35.95 5.48
CA LYS A 664 26.64 -36.50 4.84
C LYS A 664 26.51 -36.54 3.32
N ASP A 665 25.33 -36.86 2.80
CA ASP A 665 25.11 -37.05 1.37
C ASP A 665 24.96 -35.72 0.60
N ILE A 666 24.74 -34.60 1.29
CA ILE A 666 24.68 -33.24 0.72
C ILE A 666 25.95 -32.41 0.98
N THR A 667 26.88 -32.90 1.81
CA THR A 667 28.16 -32.24 2.07
C THR A 667 29.24 -32.85 1.16
N PRO A 668 29.96 -32.07 0.35
CA PRO A 668 30.97 -32.58 -0.59
C PRO A 668 32.17 -33.26 0.09
#